data_AF-A0A521V4I0-F1
#
_entry.id   AF-A0A521V4I0-F1
#
_cell.length_a   1.000
_cell.length_b   1.000
_cell.length_c   1.000
_cell.angle_alpha   90.00
_cell.angle_beta   90.00
_cell.angle_gamma   90.00
#
_symmetry.space_group_name_H-M   'P 1'
#
loop_
_entity.id
_entity.type
_entity.pdbx_description
1 polymer ?
#
loop_
_entity_poly.entity_id
_entity_poly.type
_entity_poly.pdbx_seq_one_letter_code
_entity_poly.pdbx_strand_id
1 'polypeptide(L)'
;MRPLLPLCFLALALAGCSGSDDSTAPAASTADAPLAPAGAVHGLEPLPQGRWTELARQLVATEDLASATRITREVLARGGMATTDGEKIVVPAIGPATPYAMTALEARNLAIEARNRETAFRLHASEFAHFLDTFAWDLGGSTSAPAWLTEDEARARRDEALAEVAAAGDAVLASGVAADRALAARIPALEAAAEEALAALGDAKAAINTVPLAQREPLYARLESARQASGEANKALREARRSLADGSRERTRNANRAKDRAHREFVAWNQIGPNYTAGDALLRFLDAWVREAAKHPDDPQSFTPLFLAEMARLQQAPFDLLGSEYVRPARGSDLPVDLRGGPRSDDYRLTLLEMQLFVAAFQRGQPPAPTSAAATPSSQPAWLATHLVDAVLPPAHAQASLSSCADIKSILGGDSPGEASASDWAVNEVANEATKALGGLFDIPDGLLSGLGSASKILRVVIQFANTETRVNAEQGQVHKPAKGGKGHGSRFAWFTASAGVDPKDLEDYERALQDQETRSAEIINQCFGALELPSLQSLKEVADAAENWRVQWEIRPLHPEHLNIPMRDPDNAFVKRNSVQREMNLKRASPAHAEARLKAEVAPEQASSGELAVAHATVVAKVVDTGAPGFSEMVNAIKGIFGMGMSDIVVDLAAGWMKHILVPRAAASQSIEFHCLDKEYIRNVGNPVADGRPLPRTRDHCVVPAEGE
;
A
#
# COMPACT_ATOMS: atom_id res chain seq x y z
N MET A 1 35.00 35.59 55.11
CA MET A 1 34.30 34.31 55.34
C MET A 1 33.83 33.85 53.95
N ARG A 2 34.58 33.09 53.14
CA ARG A 2 35.22 31.77 53.34
C ARG A 2 34.23 30.74 53.90
N PRO A 3 34.31 29.46 53.47
CA PRO A 3 34.53 28.90 52.11
C PRO A 3 33.57 27.69 51.86
N LEU A 4 33.54 26.91 50.76
CA LEU A 4 34.53 25.92 50.31
C LEU A 4 34.11 25.28 48.96
N LEU A 5 35.00 25.38 47.97
CA LEU A 5 35.37 24.37 46.94
C LEU A 5 36.10 23.16 47.65
N PRO A 6 36.53 22.02 47.02
CA PRO A 6 37.07 21.88 45.63
C PRO A 6 37.01 20.51 44.90
N LEU A 7 37.44 20.55 43.61
CA LEU A 7 38.37 19.69 42.81
C LEU A 7 38.62 18.20 43.17
N CYS A 8 38.94 17.28 42.23
CA CYS A 8 40.21 17.13 41.46
C CYS A 8 40.13 15.88 40.53
N PHE A 9 40.50 15.89 39.24
CA PHE A 9 41.81 15.72 38.54
C PHE A 9 42.07 14.32 37.91
N LEU A 10 42.22 14.31 36.57
CA LEU A 10 43.35 13.82 35.74
C LEU A 10 43.91 12.38 35.92
N ALA A 11 44.03 11.61 34.81
CA ALA A 11 45.31 11.31 34.14
C ALA A 11 45.21 10.23 33.03
N LEU A 12 45.82 10.55 31.89
CA LEU A 12 46.31 9.65 30.83
C LEU A 12 47.52 8.84 31.34
N ALA A 13 47.69 7.58 30.90
CA ALA A 13 48.98 7.02 30.47
C ALA A 13 48.83 5.69 29.71
N LEU A 14 49.61 5.59 28.62
CA LEU A 14 49.85 4.45 27.72
C LEU A 14 50.99 3.54 28.23
N ALA A 15 51.09 2.36 27.58
CA ALA A 15 52.18 1.35 27.57
C ALA A 15 52.18 0.34 28.74
N GLY A 16 52.45 -0.95 28.58
CA GLY A 16 52.84 -1.77 27.43
C GLY A 16 53.21 -3.20 27.89
N CYS A 17 53.09 -4.16 26.96
CA CYS A 17 53.75 -5.47 26.84
C CYS A 17 53.77 -6.55 27.96
N SER A 18 53.30 -7.72 27.52
CA SER A 18 53.83 -9.09 27.69
C SER A 18 53.69 -9.85 29.02
N GLY A 19 53.08 -11.03 28.94
CA GLY A 19 53.17 -12.12 29.91
C GLY A 19 52.18 -13.23 29.58
N SER A 20 52.65 -14.28 28.91
CA SER A 20 51.97 -15.57 28.73
C SER A 20 51.80 -16.30 30.05
N ASP A 21 50.69 -17.04 30.24
CA ASP A 21 50.71 -18.41 30.75
C ASP A 21 49.32 -19.07 30.63
N ASP A 22 49.38 -20.37 30.32
CA ASP A 22 48.28 -21.31 30.04
C ASP A 22 47.22 -21.40 31.14
N SER A 23 45.94 -21.50 30.74
CA SER A 23 44.95 -22.36 31.43
C SER A 23 43.70 -22.61 30.58
N THR A 24 43.23 -23.84 30.68
CA THR A 24 42.22 -24.57 29.91
C THR A 24 40.75 -24.20 30.19
N ALA A 25 39.97 -24.10 29.10
CA ALA A 25 38.51 -24.35 28.90
C ALA A 25 37.46 -23.33 29.45
N PRO A 26 36.20 -23.27 28.93
CA PRO A 26 35.61 -23.84 27.70
C PRO A 26 35.02 -22.77 26.73
N ALA A 27 34.54 -23.22 25.57
CA ALA A 27 33.98 -22.42 24.48
C ALA A 27 32.82 -21.49 24.89
N ALA A 28 33.04 -20.19 24.69
CA ALA A 28 32.01 -19.16 24.77
C ALA A 28 31.58 -18.76 23.35
N SER A 29 30.27 -18.94 23.10
CA SER A 29 29.40 -18.16 22.21
C SER A 29 30.10 -17.09 21.37
N THR A 30 30.21 -17.34 20.07
CA THR A 30 30.47 -16.30 19.07
C THR A 30 29.24 -15.40 19.00
N ALA A 31 29.39 -14.21 19.58
CA ALA A 31 28.47 -13.09 19.45
C ALA A 31 28.27 -12.71 17.98
N ASP A 32 27.04 -12.29 17.71
CA ASP A 32 26.50 -11.81 16.45
C ASP A 32 27.44 -10.84 15.71
N ALA A 33 27.71 -11.15 14.44
CA ALA A 33 28.14 -10.14 13.50
C ALA A 33 26.94 -9.19 13.25
N PRO A 34 27.14 -7.87 13.23
CA PRO A 34 26.06 -6.95 12.88
C PRO A 34 25.60 -7.25 11.45
N LEU A 35 24.31 -7.60 11.30
CA LEU A 35 23.61 -7.68 10.03
C LEU A 35 23.90 -6.40 9.23
N ALA A 36 24.32 -6.57 7.97
CA ALA A 36 24.52 -5.45 7.06
C ALA A 36 23.22 -4.63 6.97
N PRO A 37 23.28 -3.28 7.02
CA PRO A 37 22.07 -2.46 6.89
C PRO A 37 21.45 -2.73 5.52
N ALA A 38 20.17 -3.12 5.52
CA ALA A 38 19.34 -3.06 4.32
C ALA A 38 19.56 -1.68 3.67
N GLY A 39 19.98 -1.66 2.40
CA GLY A 39 20.49 -0.46 1.74
C GLY A 39 19.57 0.74 1.95
N ALA A 40 20.17 1.89 2.29
CA ALA A 40 19.43 3.13 2.49
C ALA A 40 18.60 3.45 1.23
N VAL A 41 17.28 3.46 1.38
CA VAL A 41 16.37 3.84 0.30
C VAL A 41 16.29 5.37 0.29
N HIS A 42 16.96 6.01 -0.66
CA HIS A 42 16.94 7.46 -0.83
C HIS A 42 15.53 7.94 -1.22
N GLY A 43 15.04 9.00 -0.57
CA GLY A 43 13.76 9.65 -0.90
C GLY A 43 12.53 9.21 -0.10
N LEU A 44 12.68 8.30 0.88
CA LEU A 44 11.61 8.01 1.85
C LEU A 44 11.56 9.06 2.96
N GLU A 45 10.36 9.42 3.41
CA GLU A 45 10.21 10.25 4.61
C GLU A 45 10.80 9.49 5.82
N PRO A 46 11.59 10.11 6.71
CA PRO A 46 12.17 9.38 7.84
C PRO A 46 11.09 8.86 8.79
N LEU A 47 11.16 7.57 9.15
CA LEU A 47 10.39 7.02 10.27
C LEU A 47 11.26 7.00 11.54
N PRO A 48 10.67 7.21 12.73
CA PRO A 48 11.38 6.99 13.99
C PRO A 48 11.99 5.59 14.03
N GLN A 49 13.30 5.53 14.24
CA GLN A 49 14.01 4.28 14.42
C GLN A 49 13.78 3.80 15.85
N GLY A 50 13.49 2.52 16.03
CA GLY A 50 13.25 1.98 17.36
C GLY A 50 12.93 0.50 17.36
N ARG A 51 12.56 -0.01 18.53
CA ARG A 51 12.23 -1.42 18.75
C ARG A 51 11.11 -1.92 17.83
N TRP A 52 10.24 -1.03 17.36
CA TRP A 52 9.06 -1.36 16.56
C TRP A 52 9.41 -1.60 15.09
N THR A 53 10.13 -0.66 14.46
CA THR A 53 10.59 -0.79 13.07
C THR A 53 11.65 -1.89 12.94
N GLU A 54 12.42 -2.12 13.99
CA GLU A 54 13.40 -3.21 14.03
C GLU A 54 12.76 -4.60 14.01
N LEU A 55 11.59 -4.81 14.63
CA LEU A 55 10.90 -6.10 14.58
C LEU A 55 10.41 -6.45 13.17
N ALA A 56 9.96 -5.47 12.38
CA ALA A 56 9.59 -5.68 10.99
C ALA A 56 10.81 -6.11 10.15
N ARG A 57 11.95 -5.42 10.33
CA ARG A 57 13.21 -5.79 9.67
C ARG A 57 13.70 -7.17 10.08
N GLN A 58 13.67 -7.50 11.37
CA GLN A 58 14.05 -8.83 11.86
C GLN A 58 13.15 -9.91 11.29
N LEU A 59 11.83 -9.68 11.22
CA LEU A 59 10.89 -10.64 10.66
C LEU A 59 11.21 -10.96 9.19
N VAL A 60 11.49 -9.95 8.39
CA VAL A 60 11.82 -10.11 6.96
C VAL A 60 13.24 -10.65 6.73
N ALA A 61 14.19 -10.32 7.61
CA ALA A 61 15.57 -10.79 7.52
C ALA A 61 15.76 -12.23 8.01
N THR A 62 14.76 -12.81 8.68
CA THR A 62 14.86 -14.15 9.27
C THR A 62 14.70 -15.24 8.22
N GLU A 63 15.64 -16.19 8.17
CA GLU A 63 15.62 -17.30 7.22
C GLU A 63 14.77 -18.49 7.68
N ASP A 64 14.69 -18.77 8.98
CA ASP A 64 13.99 -19.95 9.51
C ASP A 64 12.59 -19.64 10.06
N LEU A 65 11.64 -20.54 9.83
CA LEU A 65 10.25 -20.33 10.24
C LEU A 65 10.06 -20.28 11.76
N ALA A 66 10.90 -20.96 12.54
CA ALA A 66 10.78 -20.96 13.99
C ALA A 66 11.07 -19.58 14.59
N SER A 67 12.17 -18.95 14.16
CA SER A 67 12.53 -17.57 14.49
C SER A 67 11.50 -16.58 13.97
N ALA A 68 11.03 -16.74 12.72
CA ALA A 68 9.99 -15.88 12.15
C ALA A 68 8.68 -15.99 12.95
N THR A 69 8.30 -17.20 13.35
CA THR A 69 7.11 -17.44 14.19
C THR A 69 7.26 -16.78 15.56
N ARG A 70 8.44 -16.90 16.21
CA ARG A 70 8.71 -16.23 17.49
C ARG A 70 8.62 -14.71 17.36
N ILE A 71 9.20 -14.13 16.31
CA ILE A 71 9.11 -12.68 16.05
C ILE A 71 7.66 -12.28 15.77
N THR A 72 6.91 -13.06 15.00
CA THR A 72 5.49 -12.82 14.75
C THR A 72 4.67 -12.86 16.03
N ARG A 73 4.94 -13.77 16.99
CA ARG A 73 4.27 -13.76 18.30
C ARG A 73 4.56 -12.48 19.09
N GLU A 74 5.79 -11.99 19.05
CA GLU A 74 6.17 -10.70 19.67
C GLU A 74 5.47 -9.52 19.00
N VAL A 75 5.39 -9.52 17.66
CA VAL A 75 4.64 -8.53 16.87
C VAL A 75 3.16 -8.56 17.23
N LEU A 76 2.54 -9.75 17.32
CA LEU A 76 1.15 -9.90 17.75
C LEU A 76 0.94 -9.39 19.19
N ALA A 77 1.85 -9.72 20.11
CA ALA A 77 1.80 -9.28 21.50
C ALA A 77 1.83 -7.75 21.62
N ARG A 78 2.78 -7.08 20.94
CA ARG A 78 2.82 -5.61 20.82
C ARG A 78 1.63 -5.04 20.06
N GLY A 79 1.08 -5.86 19.17
CA GLY A 79 -0.19 -5.66 18.48
C GLY A 79 -1.43 -5.73 19.39
N GLY A 80 -1.26 -6.01 20.69
CA GLY A 80 -2.36 -6.20 21.64
C GLY A 80 -2.97 -7.61 21.60
N MET A 81 -2.43 -8.55 20.83
CA MET A 81 -2.97 -9.90 20.70
C MET A 81 -2.09 -10.91 21.44
N ALA A 82 -2.67 -11.61 22.41
CA ALA A 82 -1.98 -12.71 23.07
C ALA A 82 -1.84 -13.89 22.10
N THR A 83 -0.88 -14.79 22.35
CA THR A 83 -0.77 -16.06 21.64
C THR A 83 -0.94 -17.24 22.59
N THR A 84 -1.65 -18.28 22.15
CA THR A 84 -2.04 -19.46 22.94
C THR A 84 -1.68 -20.77 22.23
N ASP A 85 -1.39 -21.82 22.99
CA ASP A 85 -1.25 -23.20 22.46
C ASP A 85 -2.58 -23.98 22.48
N GLY A 86 -3.66 -23.35 22.97
CA GLY A 86 -4.98 -23.95 23.16
C GLY A 86 -5.30 -24.21 24.64
N GLU A 87 -4.29 -24.38 25.49
CA GLU A 87 -4.46 -24.59 26.93
C GLU A 87 -4.02 -23.37 27.74
N LYS A 88 -2.94 -22.71 27.32
CA LYS A 88 -2.34 -21.58 28.02
C LYS A 88 -1.85 -20.49 27.07
N ILE A 89 -1.83 -19.27 27.60
CA ILE A 89 -1.17 -18.15 26.95
C ILE A 89 0.34 -18.41 26.94
N VAL A 90 0.91 -18.51 25.73
CA VAL A 90 2.35 -18.69 25.48
C VAL A 90 3.06 -17.35 25.48
N VAL A 91 2.46 -16.33 24.84
CA VAL A 91 2.95 -14.95 24.88
C VAL A 91 1.78 -14.03 25.21
N PRO A 92 1.82 -13.30 26.34
CA PRO A 92 0.74 -12.40 26.71
C PRO A 92 0.70 -11.17 25.79
N ALA A 93 -0.48 -10.62 25.58
CA ALA A 93 -0.65 -9.32 24.94
C ALA A 93 0.06 -8.22 25.75
N ILE A 94 0.66 -7.27 25.06
CA ILE A 94 1.14 -6.01 25.64
C ILE A 94 0.02 -5.00 25.46
N GLY A 95 -0.45 -4.44 26.58
CA GLY A 95 -1.66 -3.62 26.61
C GLY A 95 -1.57 -2.36 25.74
N PRO A 96 -2.71 -1.86 25.23
CA PRO A 96 -4.06 -2.40 25.43
C PRO A 96 -4.33 -3.66 24.60
N ALA A 97 -4.92 -4.67 25.24
CA ALA A 97 -5.14 -5.98 24.64
C ALA A 97 -6.45 -6.05 23.85
N THR A 98 -6.51 -6.89 22.83
CA THR A 98 -7.74 -7.34 22.21
C THR A 98 -8.39 -8.43 23.09
N PRO A 99 -9.70 -8.68 22.95
CA PRO A 99 -10.37 -9.74 23.71
C PRO A 99 -10.04 -11.16 23.21
N TYR A 100 -9.23 -11.29 22.16
CA TYR A 100 -8.94 -12.57 21.51
C TYR A 100 -7.45 -12.92 21.56
N ALA A 101 -7.16 -14.21 21.58
CA ALA A 101 -5.82 -14.74 21.44
C ALA A 101 -5.65 -15.46 20.09
N MET A 102 -4.46 -15.37 19.52
CA MET A 102 -4.06 -16.10 18.31
C MET A 102 -3.45 -17.44 18.70
N THR A 103 -3.80 -18.51 18.01
CA THR A 103 -3.20 -19.82 18.22
C THR A 103 -1.74 -19.85 17.75
N ALA A 104 -0.96 -20.79 18.26
CA ALA A 104 0.40 -21.06 17.80
C ALA A 104 0.46 -21.31 16.28
N LEU A 105 -0.54 -22.00 15.74
CA LEU A 105 -0.69 -22.28 14.31
C LEU A 105 -0.95 -21.01 13.51
N GLU A 106 -1.89 -20.16 13.95
CA GLU A 106 -2.18 -18.88 13.28
C GLU A 106 -0.94 -17.97 13.24
N ALA A 107 -0.19 -17.89 14.35
CA ALA A 107 1.05 -17.11 14.40
C ALA A 107 2.11 -17.64 13.42
N ARG A 108 2.20 -18.96 13.22
CA ARG A 108 3.09 -19.57 12.23
C ARG A 108 2.65 -19.25 10.80
N ASN A 109 1.36 -19.41 10.50
CA ASN A 109 0.81 -19.12 9.18
C ASN A 109 1.02 -17.65 8.77
N LEU A 110 0.86 -16.72 9.73
CA LEU A 110 1.21 -15.31 9.54
C LEU A 110 2.70 -15.11 9.26
N ALA A 111 3.58 -15.85 9.93
CA ALA A 111 5.03 -15.74 9.76
C ALA A 111 5.51 -16.22 8.38
N ILE A 112 4.91 -17.30 7.83
CA ILE A 112 5.24 -17.84 6.50
C ILE A 112 5.12 -16.75 5.43
N GLU A 113 4.04 -15.97 5.47
CA GLU A 113 3.82 -14.88 4.51
C GLU A 113 4.66 -13.65 4.86
N ALA A 114 4.63 -13.21 6.12
CA ALA A 114 5.23 -11.94 6.53
C ALA A 114 6.76 -11.92 6.42
N ARG A 115 7.46 -13.04 6.59
CA ARG A 115 8.92 -13.09 6.36
C ARG A 115 9.29 -12.86 4.89
N ASN A 116 8.38 -13.21 3.96
CA ASN A 116 8.54 -13.03 2.52
C ASN A 116 7.98 -11.71 2.01
N ARG A 117 7.87 -10.70 2.90
CA ARG A 117 7.21 -9.41 2.63
C ARG A 117 7.65 -8.72 1.36
N GLU A 118 8.91 -8.92 0.97
CA GLU A 118 9.48 -8.36 -0.26
C GLU A 118 8.58 -8.65 -1.47
N THR A 119 8.07 -9.88 -1.57
CA THR A 119 7.26 -10.32 -2.72
C THR A 119 5.83 -10.71 -2.35
N ALA A 120 5.61 -11.30 -1.17
CA ALA A 120 4.35 -11.94 -0.79
C ALA A 120 3.30 -10.95 -0.26
N PHE A 121 2.03 -11.19 -0.59
CA PHE A 121 0.88 -10.44 -0.11
C PHE A 121 -0.44 -11.15 -0.43
N ARG A 122 -1.55 -10.59 0.04
CA ARG A 122 -2.91 -11.15 -0.16
C ARG A 122 -3.84 -10.21 -0.87
N LEU A 123 -3.91 -8.98 -0.36
CA LEU A 123 -4.74 -7.92 -0.91
C LEU A 123 -3.89 -6.69 -1.20
N HIS A 124 -4.27 -5.95 -2.23
CA HIS A 124 -3.88 -4.54 -2.34
C HIS A 124 -4.69 -3.70 -1.34
N ALA A 125 -4.23 -2.49 -1.01
CA ALA A 125 -4.94 -1.61 -0.08
C ALA A 125 -6.33 -1.22 -0.59
N SER A 126 -6.51 -1.09 -1.90
CA SER A 126 -7.82 -0.93 -2.55
C SER A 126 -8.76 -2.12 -2.29
N GLU A 127 -8.26 -3.34 -2.43
CA GLU A 127 -9.03 -4.57 -2.17
C GLU A 127 -9.32 -4.73 -0.67
N PHE A 128 -8.37 -4.38 0.20
CA PHE A 128 -8.59 -4.45 1.65
C PHE A 128 -9.58 -3.39 2.12
N ALA A 129 -9.52 -2.16 1.60
CA ALA A 129 -10.51 -1.14 1.87
C ALA A 129 -11.92 -1.59 1.44
N HIS A 130 -12.04 -2.24 0.28
CA HIS A 130 -13.31 -2.81 -0.16
C HIS A 130 -13.80 -3.95 0.75
N PHE A 131 -12.88 -4.80 1.22
CA PHE A 131 -13.21 -5.84 2.20
C PHE A 131 -13.77 -5.22 3.48
N LEU A 132 -13.15 -4.15 3.98
CA LEU A 132 -13.63 -3.43 5.16
C LEU A 132 -15.00 -2.76 4.91
N ASP A 133 -15.17 -2.11 3.77
CA ASP A 133 -16.43 -1.47 3.36
C ASP A 133 -17.58 -2.47 3.23
N THR A 134 -17.27 -3.67 2.71
CA THR A 134 -18.22 -4.77 2.60
C THR A 134 -18.83 -5.16 3.95
N PHE A 135 -18.04 -5.16 5.01
CA PHE A 135 -18.49 -5.49 6.36
C PHE A 135 -18.92 -4.25 7.15
N ALA A 136 -19.31 -3.19 6.46
CA ALA A 136 -19.90 -1.95 6.97
C ALA A 136 -18.95 -0.84 7.39
N TRP A 137 -17.65 -0.88 7.02
CA TRP A 137 -16.80 0.31 7.17
C TRP A 137 -16.93 1.24 5.97
N ASP A 138 -17.94 2.11 5.96
CA ASP A 138 -18.04 3.17 4.95
C ASP A 138 -16.83 4.11 5.06
N LEU A 139 -15.84 3.86 4.20
CA LEU A 139 -14.64 4.69 4.08
C LEU A 139 -14.91 5.95 3.23
N GLY A 140 -16.17 6.36 3.09
CA GLY A 140 -16.63 7.47 2.27
C GLY A 140 -16.79 7.10 0.79
N GLY A 141 -16.96 5.81 0.50
CA GLY A 141 -17.10 5.27 -0.86
C GLY A 141 -18.49 4.75 -1.19
N SER A 142 -19.37 4.57 -0.19
CA SER A 142 -20.60 3.79 -0.33
C SER A 142 -21.79 4.43 0.37
N THR A 143 -22.36 5.50 -0.22
CA THR A 143 -23.72 5.93 0.15
C THR A 143 -24.81 5.19 -0.63
N SER A 144 -24.46 4.23 -1.50
CA SER A 144 -25.42 3.23 -2.05
C SER A 144 -24.72 2.15 -2.90
N ALA A 145 -24.58 0.99 -2.25
CA ALA A 145 -24.48 -0.39 -2.74
C ALA A 145 -23.14 -0.95 -3.27
N PRO A 146 -22.67 -2.06 -2.65
CA PRO A 146 -22.03 -3.13 -3.40
C PRO A 146 -22.70 -4.50 -3.20
N ALA A 147 -23.23 -5.03 -4.31
CA ALA A 147 -23.08 -6.40 -4.81
C ALA A 147 -23.86 -6.45 -6.15
N TRP A 148 -23.28 -6.99 -7.23
CA TRP A 148 -23.92 -7.18 -8.57
C TRP A 148 -24.51 -5.94 -9.29
N LEU A 149 -23.74 -4.88 -9.55
CA LEU A 149 -24.17 -3.86 -10.55
C LEU A 149 -24.63 -4.56 -11.83
N THR A 150 -25.88 -4.34 -12.23
CA THR A 150 -26.36 -4.74 -13.55
C THR A 150 -25.50 -4.04 -14.62
N GLU A 151 -25.44 -4.60 -15.83
CA GLU A 151 -24.65 -4.00 -16.91
C GLU A 151 -25.05 -2.53 -17.17
N ASP A 152 -26.32 -2.20 -16.98
CA ASP A 152 -26.84 -0.85 -17.13
C ASP A 152 -26.43 0.09 -15.98
N GLU A 153 -26.37 -0.40 -14.74
CA GLU A 153 -25.86 0.41 -13.62
C GLU A 153 -24.34 0.61 -13.71
N ALA A 154 -23.59 -0.40 -14.14
CA ALA A 154 -22.16 -0.25 -14.44
C ALA A 154 -21.93 0.75 -15.58
N ARG A 155 -22.79 0.75 -16.61
CA ARG A 155 -22.74 1.74 -17.69
C ARG A 155 -23.10 3.14 -17.20
N ALA A 156 -24.16 3.29 -16.41
CA ALA A 156 -24.56 4.58 -15.84
C ALA A 156 -23.45 5.18 -14.94
N ARG A 157 -22.81 4.36 -14.11
CA ARG A 157 -21.65 4.78 -13.30
C ARG A 157 -20.44 5.16 -14.14
N ARG A 158 -20.18 4.41 -15.22
CA ARG A 158 -19.13 4.77 -16.18
C ARG A 158 -19.40 6.13 -16.82
N ASP A 159 -20.65 6.38 -17.21
CA ASP A 159 -21.06 7.64 -17.84
C ASP A 159 -21.00 8.81 -16.84
N GLU A 160 -21.39 8.59 -15.58
CA GLU A 160 -21.23 9.53 -14.46
C GLU A 160 -19.75 9.89 -14.24
N ALA A 161 -18.86 8.89 -14.14
CA ALA A 161 -17.42 9.12 -13.99
C ALA A 161 -16.81 9.86 -15.19
N LEU A 162 -17.24 9.56 -16.42
CA LEU A 162 -16.82 10.33 -17.61
C LEU A 162 -17.33 11.78 -17.58
N ALA A 163 -18.53 12.01 -17.07
CA ALA A 163 -19.07 13.34 -16.89
C ALA A 163 -18.28 14.13 -15.83
N GLU A 164 -17.86 13.48 -14.74
CA GLU A 164 -16.98 14.09 -13.72
C GLU A 164 -15.62 14.48 -14.29
N VAL A 165 -15.00 13.64 -15.14
CA VAL A 165 -13.74 13.96 -15.84
C VAL A 165 -13.88 15.22 -16.69
N ALA A 166 -15.00 15.34 -17.41
CA ALA A 166 -15.28 16.54 -18.20
C ALA A 166 -15.50 17.76 -17.30
N ALA A 167 -16.32 17.61 -16.25
CA ALA A 167 -16.66 18.67 -15.31
C ALA A 167 -15.45 19.22 -14.54
N ALA A 168 -14.50 18.37 -14.15
CA ALA A 168 -13.28 18.78 -13.47
C ALA A 168 -12.41 19.70 -14.36
N GLY A 169 -12.29 19.38 -15.65
CA GLY A 169 -11.62 20.23 -16.63
C GLY A 169 -12.34 21.58 -16.81
N ASP A 170 -13.67 21.56 -16.90
CA ASP A 170 -14.49 22.74 -17.12
C ASP A 170 -14.51 23.68 -15.90
N ALA A 171 -14.53 23.13 -14.68
CA ALA A 171 -14.45 23.89 -13.44
C ALA A 171 -13.14 24.68 -13.32
N VAL A 172 -12.00 24.05 -13.66
CA VAL A 172 -10.70 24.73 -13.67
C VAL A 172 -10.66 25.83 -14.73
N LEU A 173 -11.20 25.59 -15.92
CA LEU A 173 -11.30 26.61 -16.97
C LEU A 173 -12.17 27.78 -16.51
N ALA A 174 -13.28 27.52 -15.83
CA ALA A 174 -14.19 28.54 -15.32
C ALA A 174 -13.58 29.42 -14.22
N SER A 175 -12.78 28.84 -13.32
CA SER A 175 -12.24 29.51 -12.12
C SER A 175 -11.39 30.76 -12.37
N GLY A 176 -10.80 30.92 -13.56
CA GLY A 176 -9.97 32.10 -13.89
C GLY A 176 -10.52 33.03 -14.97
N VAL A 177 -11.71 32.76 -15.53
CA VAL A 177 -12.33 33.60 -16.57
C VAL A 177 -12.59 35.02 -16.07
N ALA A 178 -12.99 35.17 -14.80
CA ALA A 178 -13.26 36.48 -14.21
C ALA A 178 -11.98 37.34 -14.12
N ALA A 179 -10.87 36.73 -13.72
CA ALA A 179 -9.57 37.39 -13.64
C ALA A 179 -9.06 37.81 -15.05
N ASP A 180 -9.24 36.95 -16.05
CA ASP A 180 -8.89 37.30 -17.44
C ASP A 180 -9.75 38.42 -17.98
N ARG A 181 -11.06 38.38 -17.74
CA ARG A 181 -11.98 39.43 -18.20
C ARG A 181 -11.60 40.76 -17.57
N ALA A 182 -11.27 40.77 -16.28
CA ALA A 182 -10.79 41.96 -15.60
C ALA A 182 -9.47 42.47 -16.21
N LEU A 183 -8.52 41.58 -16.51
CA LEU A 183 -7.24 41.96 -17.11
C LEU A 183 -7.41 42.45 -18.57
N ALA A 184 -8.23 41.75 -19.37
CA ALA A 184 -8.56 42.12 -20.74
C ALA A 184 -9.28 43.46 -20.81
N ALA A 185 -10.20 43.75 -19.87
CA ALA A 185 -10.86 45.04 -19.77
C ALA A 185 -9.90 46.20 -19.45
N ARG A 186 -8.75 45.92 -18.82
CA ARG A 186 -7.70 46.93 -18.55
C ARG A 186 -6.80 47.21 -19.75
N ILE A 187 -6.72 46.30 -20.73
CA ILE A 187 -5.81 46.44 -21.89
C ILE A 187 -6.11 47.71 -22.70
N PRO A 188 -7.36 48.05 -23.07
CA PRO A 188 -7.64 49.28 -23.81
C PRO A 188 -7.19 50.55 -23.09
N ALA A 189 -7.34 50.60 -21.76
CA ALA A 189 -6.87 51.74 -20.97
C ALA A 189 -5.34 51.83 -20.94
N LEU A 190 -4.65 50.69 -20.89
CA LEU A 190 -3.19 50.62 -20.96
C LEU A 190 -2.65 50.96 -22.36
N GLU A 191 -3.39 50.59 -23.42
CA GLU A 191 -3.09 50.97 -24.80
C GLU A 191 -3.21 52.49 -24.97
N ALA A 192 -4.31 53.08 -24.52
CA ALA A 192 -4.51 54.52 -24.53
C ALA A 192 -3.40 55.26 -23.76
N ALA A 193 -3.03 54.78 -22.57
CA ALA A 193 -1.94 55.37 -21.79
C ALA A 193 -0.57 55.25 -22.49
N ALA A 194 -0.31 54.12 -23.17
CA ALA A 194 0.92 53.92 -23.93
C ALA A 194 0.97 54.83 -25.17
N GLU A 195 -0.14 55.02 -25.87
CA GLU A 195 -0.27 55.94 -27.02
C GLU A 195 -0.10 57.40 -26.59
N GLU A 196 -0.76 57.82 -25.51
CA GLU A 196 -0.64 59.18 -24.94
C GLU A 196 0.82 59.47 -24.52
N ALA A 197 1.47 58.55 -23.82
CA ALA A 197 2.85 58.71 -23.41
C ALA A 197 3.82 58.73 -24.62
N LEU A 198 3.52 57.98 -25.68
CA LEU A 198 4.28 58.02 -26.93
C LEU A 198 4.11 59.35 -27.68
N ALA A 199 2.88 59.89 -27.71
CA ALA A 199 2.60 61.21 -28.27
C ALA A 199 3.34 62.31 -27.51
N ALA A 200 3.30 62.30 -26.18
CA ALA A 200 4.03 63.26 -25.33
C ALA A 200 5.55 63.19 -25.54
N LEU A 201 6.10 61.99 -25.78
CA LEU A 201 7.50 61.81 -26.17
C LEU A 201 7.79 62.41 -27.56
N GLY A 202 6.87 62.26 -28.51
CA GLY A 202 6.92 62.90 -29.83
C GLY A 202 6.95 64.43 -29.72
N ASP A 203 6.05 65.00 -28.93
CA ASP A 203 5.96 66.45 -28.69
C ASP A 203 7.23 67.00 -28.02
N ALA A 204 7.77 66.30 -27.01
CA ALA A 204 9.00 66.70 -26.36
C ALA A 204 10.20 66.71 -27.33
N LYS A 205 10.28 65.72 -28.24
CA LYS A 205 11.30 65.68 -29.30
C LYS A 205 11.12 66.82 -30.30
N ALA A 206 9.88 67.07 -30.73
CA ALA A 206 9.56 68.15 -31.66
C ALA A 206 9.93 69.52 -31.06
N ALA A 207 9.59 69.74 -29.78
CA ALA A 207 9.94 70.96 -29.07
C ALA A 207 11.45 71.19 -29.01
N ILE A 208 12.26 70.17 -28.71
CA ILE A 208 13.73 70.30 -28.73
C ILE A 208 14.26 70.67 -30.12
N ASN A 209 13.66 70.13 -31.18
CA ASN A 209 14.11 70.37 -32.54
C ASN A 209 13.77 71.77 -33.07
N THR A 210 12.75 72.44 -32.53
CA THR A 210 12.31 73.77 -32.99
C THR A 210 13.01 74.94 -32.31
N VAL A 211 13.72 74.72 -31.18
CA VAL A 211 14.44 75.79 -30.46
C VAL A 211 15.94 75.79 -30.78
N PRO A 212 16.61 76.98 -30.81
CA PRO A 212 18.06 77.09 -30.95
C PRO A 212 18.81 76.34 -29.85
N LEU A 213 20.03 75.89 -30.16
CA LEU A 213 20.84 75.03 -29.27
C LEU A 213 20.95 75.57 -27.83
N ALA A 214 21.13 76.89 -27.68
CA ALA A 214 21.27 77.58 -26.41
C ALA A 214 20.00 77.53 -25.51
N GLN A 215 18.84 77.12 -26.04
CA GLN A 215 17.57 77.04 -25.32
C GLN A 215 17.08 75.60 -25.10
N ARG A 216 17.87 74.58 -25.51
CA ARG A 216 17.47 73.17 -25.43
C ARG A 216 17.64 72.55 -24.05
N GLU A 217 18.56 73.07 -23.25
CA GLU A 217 18.93 72.53 -21.94
C GLU A 217 17.71 72.27 -21.01
N PRO A 218 16.79 73.22 -20.78
CA PRO A 218 15.61 72.96 -19.95
C PRO A 218 14.62 71.94 -20.55
N LEU A 219 14.67 71.69 -21.85
CA LEU A 219 13.77 70.75 -22.53
C LEU A 219 14.24 69.29 -22.42
N TYR A 220 15.52 69.03 -22.13
CA TYR A 220 16.01 67.67 -21.94
C TYR A 220 15.39 66.96 -20.74
N ALA A 221 15.13 67.68 -19.64
CA ALA A 221 14.43 67.11 -18.48
C ALA A 221 13.01 66.66 -18.85
N ARG A 222 12.30 67.44 -19.68
CA ARG A 222 10.97 67.09 -20.18
C ARG A 222 11.02 65.88 -21.13
N LEU A 223 12.03 65.81 -22.00
CA LEU A 223 12.23 64.66 -22.88
C LEU A 223 12.49 63.37 -22.09
N GLU A 224 13.34 63.43 -21.07
CA GLU A 224 13.67 62.25 -20.27
C GLU A 224 12.48 61.78 -19.44
N SER A 225 11.73 62.70 -18.84
CA SER A 225 10.46 62.37 -18.16
C SER A 225 9.44 61.73 -19.12
N ALA A 226 9.28 62.26 -20.34
CA ALA A 226 8.39 61.68 -21.35
C ALA A 226 8.87 60.30 -21.84
N ARG A 227 10.19 60.10 -21.95
CA ARG A 227 10.78 58.79 -22.28
C ARG A 227 10.50 57.78 -21.18
N GLN A 228 10.69 58.15 -19.92
CA GLN A 228 10.41 57.28 -18.77
C GLN A 228 8.93 56.90 -18.72
N ALA A 229 8.03 57.86 -18.84
CA ALA A 229 6.59 57.62 -18.86
C ALA A 229 6.18 56.68 -20.01
N SER A 230 6.73 56.88 -21.22
CA SER A 230 6.51 55.98 -22.36
C SER A 230 7.05 54.57 -22.10
N GLY A 231 8.21 54.45 -21.45
CA GLY A 231 8.81 53.18 -21.07
C GLY A 231 7.96 52.41 -20.06
N GLU A 232 7.47 53.09 -19.02
CA GLU A 232 6.62 52.53 -17.97
C GLU A 232 5.26 52.09 -18.52
N ALA A 233 4.59 52.92 -19.33
CA ALA A 233 3.31 52.58 -19.95
C ALA A 233 3.42 51.36 -20.88
N ASN A 234 4.45 51.31 -21.73
CA ASN A 234 4.71 50.16 -22.60
C ASN A 234 5.11 48.89 -21.81
N LYS A 235 5.80 49.05 -20.68
CA LYS A 235 6.11 47.92 -19.78
C LYS A 235 4.82 47.35 -19.17
N ALA A 236 3.96 48.20 -18.63
CA ALA A 236 2.69 47.80 -18.04
C ALA A 236 1.78 47.10 -19.05
N LEU A 237 1.67 47.63 -20.28
CA LEU A 237 0.92 46.99 -21.37
C LEU A 237 1.48 45.61 -21.74
N ARG A 238 2.82 45.48 -21.87
CA ARG A 238 3.47 44.20 -22.17
C ARG A 238 3.33 43.19 -21.05
N GLU A 239 3.35 43.62 -19.80
CA GLU A 239 3.11 42.76 -18.63
C GLU A 239 1.66 42.28 -18.61
N ALA A 240 0.69 43.18 -18.77
CA ALA A 240 -0.73 42.81 -18.83
C ALA A 240 -1.03 41.79 -19.95
N ARG A 241 -0.50 42.02 -21.17
CA ARG A 241 -0.66 41.07 -22.29
C ARG A 241 0.01 39.72 -22.02
N ARG A 242 1.20 39.72 -21.41
CA ARG A 242 1.90 38.48 -21.02
C ARG A 242 1.14 37.71 -19.95
N SER A 243 0.72 38.37 -18.87
CA SER A 243 -0.07 37.77 -17.81
C SER A 243 -1.38 37.16 -18.32
N LEU A 244 -2.05 37.79 -19.29
CA LEU A 244 -3.25 37.24 -19.92
C LEU A 244 -2.95 35.95 -20.71
N ALA A 245 -1.87 35.96 -21.51
CA ALA A 245 -1.44 34.79 -22.28
C ALA A 245 -0.94 33.64 -21.39
N ASP A 246 -0.21 33.96 -20.33
CA ASP A 246 0.33 32.99 -19.37
C ASP A 246 -0.79 32.39 -18.52
N GLY A 247 -1.73 33.20 -18.04
CA GLY A 247 -2.90 32.73 -17.32
C GLY A 247 -3.75 31.76 -18.14
N SER A 248 -3.94 32.03 -19.44
CA SER A 248 -4.62 31.10 -20.36
C SER A 248 -3.89 29.78 -20.51
N ARG A 249 -2.58 29.82 -20.74
CA ARG A 249 -1.75 28.61 -20.85
C ARG A 249 -1.72 27.81 -19.55
N GLU A 250 -1.64 28.48 -18.41
CA GLU A 250 -1.64 27.84 -17.09
C GLU A 250 -2.98 27.18 -16.77
N ARG A 251 -4.11 27.84 -17.06
CA ARG A 251 -5.43 27.20 -16.93
C ARG A 251 -5.60 26.00 -17.82
N THR A 252 -5.18 26.06 -19.09
CA THR A 252 -5.21 24.89 -19.97
C THR A 252 -4.36 23.76 -19.41
N ARG A 253 -3.18 24.06 -18.87
CA ARG A 253 -2.33 23.06 -18.18
C ARG A 253 -3.02 22.47 -16.96
N ASN A 254 -3.61 23.29 -16.09
CA ASN A 254 -4.31 22.83 -14.90
C ASN A 254 -5.58 22.04 -15.25
N ALA A 255 -6.32 22.43 -16.29
CA ALA A 255 -7.47 21.71 -16.79
C ALA A 255 -7.06 20.35 -17.39
N ASN A 256 -5.95 20.29 -18.12
CA ASN A 256 -5.40 19.03 -18.60
C ASN A 256 -4.94 18.13 -17.43
N ARG A 257 -4.27 18.69 -16.41
CA ARG A 257 -3.90 17.92 -15.20
C ARG A 257 -5.13 17.38 -14.46
N ALA A 258 -6.20 18.17 -14.37
CA ALA A 258 -7.47 17.74 -13.77
C ALA A 258 -8.12 16.62 -14.59
N LYS A 259 -8.14 16.76 -15.93
CA LYS A 259 -8.61 15.71 -16.85
C LYS A 259 -7.77 14.45 -16.77
N ASP A 260 -6.45 14.56 -16.69
CA ASP A 260 -5.53 13.42 -16.57
C ASP A 260 -5.71 12.72 -15.22
N ARG A 261 -5.91 13.48 -14.12
CA ARG A 261 -6.22 12.92 -12.80
C ARG A 261 -7.53 12.15 -12.85
N ALA A 262 -8.60 12.78 -13.31
CA ALA A 262 -9.90 12.13 -13.41
C ALA A 262 -9.89 10.96 -14.42
N HIS A 263 -9.11 11.04 -15.51
CA HIS A 263 -8.94 9.93 -16.44
C HIS A 263 -8.21 8.76 -15.79
N ARG A 264 -7.20 9.00 -14.95
CA ARG A 264 -6.57 7.94 -14.15
C ARG A 264 -7.56 7.31 -13.17
N GLU A 265 -8.38 8.10 -12.51
CA GLU A 265 -9.44 7.62 -11.62
C GLU A 265 -10.47 6.78 -12.38
N PHE A 266 -10.86 7.20 -13.59
CA PHE A 266 -11.72 6.45 -14.49
C PHE A 266 -11.08 5.13 -14.97
N VAL A 267 -9.80 5.15 -15.33
CA VAL A 267 -9.05 3.96 -15.73
C VAL A 267 -8.93 3.00 -14.54
N ALA A 268 -8.61 3.50 -13.35
CA ALA A 268 -8.59 2.76 -12.10
C ALA A 268 -9.97 2.14 -11.78
N TRP A 269 -11.05 2.91 -11.92
CA TRP A 269 -12.42 2.46 -11.74
C TRP A 269 -12.78 1.31 -12.69
N ASN A 270 -12.39 1.40 -13.97
CA ASN A 270 -12.62 0.31 -14.94
C ASN A 270 -11.69 -0.89 -14.73
N GLN A 271 -10.56 -0.71 -14.06
CA GLN A 271 -9.53 -1.73 -13.86
C GLN A 271 -9.69 -2.54 -12.57
N ILE A 272 -10.16 -1.89 -11.51
CA ILE A 272 -10.19 -2.41 -10.13
C ILE A 272 -11.63 -2.45 -9.59
N GLY A 273 -12.54 -1.70 -10.22
CA GLY A 273 -13.92 -1.50 -9.78
C GLY A 273 -14.10 -0.18 -9.02
N PRO A 274 -15.33 0.12 -8.55
CA PRO A 274 -15.67 1.35 -7.81
C PRO A 274 -14.88 1.57 -6.50
N ASN A 275 -14.07 0.61 -6.09
CA ASN A 275 -13.48 0.51 -4.77
C ASN A 275 -12.14 1.26 -4.61
N TYR A 276 -11.66 1.90 -5.67
CA TYR A 276 -10.42 2.70 -5.63
C TYR A 276 -10.51 3.87 -4.63
N THR A 277 -11.65 4.56 -4.56
CA THR A 277 -11.86 5.70 -3.65
C THR A 277 -11.73 5.28 -2.18
N ALA A 278 -12.24 4.09 -1.84
CA ALA A 278 -12.08 3.51 -0.50
C ALA A 278 -10.60 3.19 -0.21
N GLY A 279 -9.87 2.68 -1.20
CA GLY A 279 -8.41 2.46 -1.10
C GLY A 279 -7.63 3.74 -0.80
N ASP A 280 -7.95 4.83 -1.47
CA ASP A 280 -7.30 6.13 -1.26
C ASP A 280 -7.71 6.78 0.06
N ALA A 281 -8.95 6.59 0.50
CA ALA A 281 -9.39 6.96 1.85
C ALA A 281 -8.60 6.18 2.92
N LEU A 282 -8.42 4.87 2.75
CA LEU A 282 -7.61 4.04 3.63
C LEU A 282 -6.15 4.52 3.66
N LEU A 283 -5.54 4.82 2.50
CA LEU A 283 -4.16 5.33 2.48
C LEU A 283 -4.01 6.68 3.19
N ARG A 284 -4.98 7.60 3.03
CA ARG A 284 -4.98 8.87 3.77
C ARG A 284 -5.14 8.65 5.28
N PHE A 285 -5.98 7.70 5.68
CA PHE A 285 -6.08 7.29 7.08
C PHE A 285 -4.75 6.76 7.61
N LEU A 286 -4.10 5.85 6.88
CA LEU A 286 -2.81 5.28 7.27
C LEU A 286 -1.70 6.33 7.34
N ASP A 287 -1.62 7.27 6.39
CA ASP A 287 -0.68 8.40 6.44
C ASP A 287 -0.87 9.22 7.72
N ALA A 288 -2.09 9.67 8.00
CA ALA A 288 -2.40 10.43 9.21
C ALA A 288 -2.06 9.65 10.49
N TRP A 289 -2.42 8.36 10.54
CA TRP A 289 -2.15 7.49 11.68
C TRP A 289 -0.65 7.29 11.92
N VAL A 290 0.14 7.12 10.86
CA VAL A 290 1.60 7.00 10.94
C VAL A 290 2.25 8.32 11.38
N ARG A 291 1.79 9.46 10.83
CA ARG A 291 2.30 10.79 11.22
C ARG A 291 2.06 11.08 12.70
N GLU A 292 0.91 10.71 13.22
CA GLU A 292 0.59 10.89 14.63
C GLU A 292 1.40 9.96 15.52
N ALA A 293 1.46 8.68 15.17
CA ALA A 293 2.28 7.70 15.90
C ALA A 293 3.77 8.06 15.92
N ALA A 294 4.27 8.70 14.85
CA ALA A 294 5.65 9.16 14.77
C ALA A 294 5.99 10.27 15.77
N LYS A 295 5.00 11.04 16.26
CA LYS A 295 5.20 12.04 17.33
C LYS A 295 5.37 11.38 18.70
N HIS A 296 4.79 10.20 18.88
CA HIS A 296 4.79 9.44 20.14
C HIS A 296 5.35 8.04 19.93
N PRO A 297 6.62 7.89 19.49
CA PRO A 297 7.14 6.59 19.07
C PRO A 297 7.27 5.59 20.23
N ASP A 298 7.29 6.04 21.48
CA ASP A 298 7.37 5.16 22.65
C ASP A 298 6.00 4.72 23.20
N ASP A 299 4.90 5.25 22.67
CA ASP A 299 3.54 4.81 23.04
C ASP A 299 3.28 3.41 22.46
N PRO A 300 2.87 2.41 23.27
CA PRO A 300 2.46 1.09 22.78
C PRO A 300 1.43 1.12 21.64
N GLN A 301 0.56 2.14 21.59
CA GLN A 301 -0.43 2.28 20.52
C GLN A 301 0.17 2.73 19.18
N SER A 302 1.33 3.40 19.21
CA SER A 302 2.09 3.77 18.01
C SER A 302 2.74 2.56 17.32
N PHE A 303 2.75 1.39 17.96
CA PHE A 303 3.35 0.18 17.40
C PHE A 303 2.77 -0.20 16.04
N THR A 304 1.46 -0.40 15.94
CA THR A 304 0.83 -0.88 14.70
C THR A 304 1.11 0.04 13.51
N PRO A 305 0.79 1.34 13.55
CA PRO A 305 1.01 2.20 12.38
C PRO A 305 2.48 2.25 11.97
N LEU A 306 3.42 2.35 12.92
CA LEU A 306 4.85 2.35 12.61
C LEU A 306 5.33 1.01 12.04
N PHE A 307 4.80 -0.12 12.54
CA PHE A 307 5.08 -1.44 12.00
C PHE A 307 4.55 -1.60 10.57
N LEU A 308 3.31 -1.17 10.30
CA LEU A 308 2.72 -1.17 8.95
C LEU A 308 3.54 -0.31 7.98
N ALA A 309 3.99 0.87 8.42
CA ALA A 309 4.83 1.75 7.61
C ALA A 309 6.19 1.14 7.28
N GLU A 310 6.83 0.45 8.22
CA GLU A 310 8.08 -0.25 7.94
C GLU A 310 7.87 -1.46 7.02
N MET A 311 6.83 -2.27 7.25
CA MET A 311 6.50 -3.39 6.37
C MET A 311 6.20 -2.93 4.94
N ALA A 312 5.55 -1.77 4.76
CA ALA A 312 5.34 -1.15 3.45
C ALA A 312 6.66 -0.83 2.72
N ARG A 313 7.68 -0.40 3.46
CA ARG A 313 9.03 -0.09 2.93
C ARG A 313 9.85 -1.33 2.59
N LEU A 314 9.56 -2.45 3.24
CA LEU A 314 10.24 -3.73 3.03
C LEU A 314 9.75 -4.49 1.78
N GLN A 315 8.76 -3.96 1.07
CA GLN A 315 8.38 -4.44 -0.26
C GLN A 315 9.52 -4.29 -1.28
N GLN A 316 9.55 -5.18 -2.28
CA GLN A 316 10.57 -5.11 -3.34
C GLN A 316 10.56 -3.77 -4.08
N ALA A 317 9.37 -3.23 -4.31
CA ALA A 317 9.16 -1.84 -4.66
C ALA A 317 8.72 -1.12 -3.38
N PRO A 318 9.62 -0.41 -2.68
CA PRO A 318 9.31 0.21 -1.41
C PRO A 318 8.11 1.13 -1.54
N PHE A 319 7.16 1.00 -0.63
CA PHE A 319 6.00 1.86 -0.56
C PHE A 319 6.16 2.81 0.64
N ASP A 320 6.21 4.11 0.37
CA ASP A 320 6.17 5.10 1.45
C ASP A 320 4.72 5.39 1.81
N LEU A 321 4.26 5.11 3.03
CA LEU A 321 2.92 5.55 3.47
C LEU A 321 2.88 7.07 3.67
N LEU A 322 4.00 7.67 4.05
CA LEU A 322 4.11 9.11 4.32
C LEU A 322 4.39 9.94 3.06
N GLY A 323 4.90 9.30 2.00
CA GLY A 323 5.30 9.96 0.77
C GLY A 323 4.14 10.60 0.00
N SER A 324 4.48 11.60 -0.81
CA SER A 324 3.50 12.28 -1.69
C SER A 324 2.88 11.32 -2.72
N GLU A 325 1.70 11.68 -3.23
CA GLU A 325 0.94 10.92 -4.24
C GLU A 325 1.72 10.62 -5.56
N TYR A 326 2.91 11.21 -5.77
CA TYR A 326 3.64 11.19 -7.04
C TYR A 326 5.06 10.63 -7.01
N VAL A 327 5.56 10.10 -5.89
CA VAL A 327 6.95 9.60 -5.81
C VAL A 327 7.01 8.20 -5.23
N ARG A 328 7.57 7.24 -6.00
CA ARG A 328 8.09 5.98 -5.45
C ARG A 328 9.61 6.06 -5.40
N PRO A 329 10.25 5.75 -4.27
CA PRO A 329 11.68 5.57 -4.24
C PRO A 329 12.06 4.22 -4.86
N ALA A 330 13.08 4.21 -5.71
CA ALA A 330 13.68 2.97 -6.20
C ALA A 330 14.60 2.38 -5.12
N ARG A 331 14.65 1.05 -5.02
CA ARG A 331 15.69 0.38 -4.22
C ARG A 331 17.00 0.43 -5.02
N GLY A 332 17.93 1.31 -4.62
CA GLY A 332 19.32 1.30 -5.12
C GLY A 332 19.62 2.10 -6.39
N SER A 333 18.72 2.93 -6.92
CA SER A 333 19.06 3.90 -7.97
C SER A 333 18.65 5.32 -7.56
N ASP A 334 19.57 6.29 -7.63
CA ASP A 334 19.33 7.72 -7.31
C ASP A 334 18.36 8.43 -8.29
N LEU A 335 17.66 7.66 -9.13
CA LEU A 335 16.77 8.19 -10.17
C LEU A 335 15.31 8.16 -9.69
N PRO A 336 14.58 9.27 -9.80
CA PRO A 336 13.15 9.30 -9.49
C PRO A 336 12.36 8.41 -10.45
N VAL A 337 11.46 7.59 -9.91
CA VAL A 337 10.62 6.67 -10.67
C VAL A 337 9.33 7.38 -11.12
N ASP A 338 9.02 7.28 -12.42
CA ASP A 338 7.74 7.75 -12.97
C ASP A 338 6.58 6.85 -12.51
N LEU A 339 5.63 7.42 -11.77
CA LEU A 339 4.42 6.73 -11.28
C LEU A 339 3.22 6.78 -12.23
N ARG A 340 3.39 7.27 -13.46
CA ARG A 340 2.30 7.29 -14.46
C ARG A 340 1.93 5.86 -14.86
N GLY A 341 1.02 5.24 -14.11
CA GLY A 341 0.63 3.85 -14.35
C GLY A 341 -0.65 3.38 -13.65
N GLY A 342 -0.91 3.75 -12.40
CA GLY A 342 -2.09 3.27 -11.65
C GLY A 342 -2.31 3.99 -10.33
N PRO A 343 -3.41 3.70 -9.61
CA PRO A 343 -3.70 4.31 -8.32
C PRO A 343 -2.75 3.81 -7.23
N ARG A 344 -2.33 4.70 -6.32
CA ARG A 344 -1.38 4.39 -5.25
C ARG A 344 -1.88 3.29 -4.31
N SER A 345 -3.19 3.19 -4.11
CA SER A 345 -3.84 2.15 -3.31
C SER A 345 -3.70 0.73 -3.88
N ASP A 346 -3.39 0.60 -5.17
CA ASP A 346 -3.06 -0.69 -5.80
C ASP A 346 -1.58 -1.07 -5.63
N ASP A 347 -0.73 -0.15 -5.20
CA ASP A 347 0.70 -0.43 -5.05
C ASP A 347 1.02 -0.91 -3.64
N TYR A 348 0.23 -0.47 -2.65
CA TYR A 348 0.37 -0.95 -1.30
C TYR A 348 -0.22 -2.35 -1.19
N ARG A 349 0.66 -3.34 -1.09
CA ARG A 349 0.34 -4.76 -0.96
C ARG A 349 0.33 -5.13 0.51
N LEU A 350 -0.74 -5.69 1.04
CA LEU A 350 -0.91 -6.08 2.44
C LEU A 350 -0.82 -7.59 2.62
N THR A 351 -0.05 -8.00 3.62
CA THR A 351 0.00 -9.38 4.13
C THR A 351 -1.12 -9.67 5.13
N LEU A 352 -1.39 -10.96 5.42
CA LEU A 352 -2.34 -11.32 6.49
C LEU A 352 -1.96 -10.71 7.85
N LEU A 353 -0.66 -10.61 8.16
CA LEU A 353 -0.19 -10.04 9.43
C LEU A 353 -0.52 -8.54 9.51
N GLU A 354 -0.27 -7.80 8.44
CA GLU A 354 -0.61 -6.38 8.36
C GLU A 354 -2.12 -6.15 8.48
N MET A 355 -2.94 -6.94 7.79
CA MET A 355 -4.41 -6.84 7.88
C MET A 355 -4.92 -7.19 9.29
N GLN A 356 -4.38 -8.24 9.92
CA GLN A 356 -4.77 -8.63 11.27
C GLN A 356 -4.36 -7.59 12.33
N LEU A 357 -3.15 -7.04 12.23
CA LEU A 357 -2.71 -5.97 13.13
C LEU A 357 -3.54 -4.69 12.97
N PHE A 358 -3.91 -4.37 11.74
CA PHE A 358 -4.79 -3.24 11.44
C PHE A 358 -6.15 -3.42 12.13
N VAL A 359 -6.84 -4.54 11.90
CA VAL A 359 -8.15 -4.79 12.52
C VAL A 359 -8.05 -4.88 14.04
N ALA A 360 -7.01 -5.55 14.56
CA ALA A 360 -6.79 -5.69 15.99
C ALA A 360 -6.60 -4.34 16.69
N ALA A 361 -6.00 -3.33 16.04
CA ALA A 361 -5.78 -2.02 16.64
C ALA A 361 -7.08 -1.32 17.07
N PHE A 362 -8.18 -1.57 16.35
CA PHE A 362 -9.51 -1.02 16.67
C PHE A 362 -10.30 -1.87 17.67
N GLN A 363 -9.82 -3.08 17.99
CA GLN A 363 -10.42 -3.97 18.98
C GLN A 363 -9.78 -3.83 20.37
N ARG A 364 -8.69 -3.08 20.49
CA ARG A 364 -7.95 -2.93 21.75
C ARG A 364 -8.75 -2.18 22.81
N GLY A 365 -8.58 -2.59 24.05
CA GLY A 365 -9.20 -1.92 25.21
C GLY A 365 -10.66 -2.30 25.44
N GLN A 366 -11.24 -3.13 24.57
CA GLN A 366 -12.54 -3.73 24.81
C GLN A 366 -12.47 -4.65 26.03
N PRO A 367 -13.45 -4.57 26.96
CA PRO A 367 -13.50 -5.53 28.06
C PRO A 367 -13.60 -6.94 27.47
N PRO A 368 -12.86 -7.93 28.00
CA PRO A 368 -13.03 -9.31 27.59
C PRO A 368 -14.51 -9.67 27.78
N ALA A 369 -15.10 -10.31 26.76
CA ALA A 369 -16.48 -10.74 26.83
C ALA A 369 -16.69 -11.52 28.14
N PRO A 370 -17.78 -11.26 28.89
CA PRO A 370 -18.05 -12.01 30.11
C PRO A 370 -18.17 -13.49 29.74
N THR A 371 -17.12 -14.26 30.04
CA THR A 371 -17.16 -15.71 29.89
C THR A 371 -18.33 -16.22 30.71
N SER A 372 -19.18 -17.06 30.12
CA SER A 372 -20.36 -17.66 30.74
C SER A 372 -20.08 -18.39 32.07
N ALA A 373 -18.80 -18.61 32.41
CA ALA A 373 -18.34 -19.12 33.70
C ALA A 373 -18.40 -18.11 34.87
N ALA A 374 -18.56 -16.80 34.62
CA ALA A 374 -18.53 -15.75 35.65
C ALA A 374 -19.88 -15.01 35.78
N ALA A 375 -21.00 -15.69 35.55
CA ALA A 375 -22.31 -15.18 35.95
C ALA A 375 -22.37 -15.11 37.49
N THR A 376 -22.19 -13.91 38.03
CA THR A 376 -22.51 -13.60 39.44
C THR A 376 -23.94 -14.05 39.77
N PRO A 377 -24.19 -14.72 40.91
CA PRO A 377 -25.46 -15.35 41.25
C PRO A 377 -26.51 -14.34 41.76
N SER A 378 -26.77 -13.27 41.02
CA SER A 378 -27.81 -12.31 41.39
C SER A 378 -28.60 -11.82 40.20
N SER A 379 -29.87 -12.18 40.22
CA SER A 379 -31.02 -11.71 39.42
C SER A 379 -31.23 -12.32 38.01
N GLN A 380 -32.10 -13.33 38.02
CA GLN A 380 -32.97 -13.87 36.96
C GLN A 380 -32.59 -15.21 36.31
N PRO A 381 -33.56 -16.14 36.12
CA PRO A 381 -33.29 -17.55 35.95
C PRO A 381 -33.05 -17.93 34.48
N ALA A 382 -31.80 -17.87 34.04
CA ALA A 382 -31.37 -18.44 32.75
C ALA A 382 -31.40 -19.99 32.73
N TRP A 383 -31.53 -20.65 33.88
CA TRP A 383 -31.54 -22.12 33.99
C TRP A 383 -32.78 -22.79 33.37
N LEU A 384 -33.90 -22.08 33.20
CA LEU A 384 -35.10 -22.63 32.57
C LEU A 384 -35.01 -22.72 31.04
N ALA A 385 -34.17 -21.91 30.38
CA ALA A 385 -34.01 -21.92 28.93
C ALA A 385 -33.07 -23.04 28.45
N THR A 386 -32.01 -23.34 29.21
CA THR A 386 -31.06 -24.42 28.87
C THR A 386 -31.66 -25.81 29.08
N HIS A 387 -32.48 -26.00 30.13
CA HIS A 387 -33.10 -27.32 30.40
C HIS A 387 -34.28 -27.68 29.49
N LEU A 388 -34.93 -26.71 28.83
CA LEU A 388 -35.99 -27.00 27.85
C LEU A 388 -35.45 -27.44 26.49
N VAL A 389 -34.26 -26.96 26.11
CA VAL A 389 -33.57 -27.42 24.87
C VAL A 389 -32.98 -28.82 25.08
N ASP A 390 -32.45 -29.11 26.27
CA ASP A 390 -31.96 -30.45 26.65
C ASP A 390 -33.08 -31.49 26.84
N ALA A 391 -34.33 -31.07 27.07
CA ALA A 391 -35.46 -31.99 27.27
C ALA A 391 -36.22 -32.35 25.97
N VAL A 392 -35.97 -31.65 24.86
CA VAL A 392 -36.71 -31.82 23.59
C VAL A 392 -35.86 -32.50 22.51
N LEU A 393 -34.54 -32.55 22.65
CA LEU A 393 -33.63 -33.22 21.72
C LEU A 393 -33.05 -34.50 22.35
N PRO A 394 -33.14 -35.67 21.69
CA PRO A 394 -32.63 -36.91 22.26
C PRO A 394 -31.09 -36.85 22.37
N PRO A 395 -30.50 -37.33 23.48
CA PRO A 395 -29.06 -37.34 23.68
C PRO A 395 -28.45 -38.50 22.91
N ALA A 396 -28.00 -38.25 21.68
CA ALA A 396 -27.16 -39.18 20.97
C ALA A 396 -26.14 -38.42 20.10
N HIS A 397 -24.87 -38.51 20.51
CA HIS A 397 -23.65 -38.24 19.73
C HIS A 397 -23.21 -36.79 19.44
N ALA A 398 -24.03 -35.74 19.62
CA ALA A 398 -23.60 -34.36 19.35
C ALA A 398 -23.03 -33.56 20.55
N GLN A 399 -23.44 -33.85 21.79
CA GLN A 399 -23.05 -33.02 22.94
C GLN A 399 -21.60 -33.21 23.38
N ALA A 400 -21.01 -34.40 23.20
CA ALA A 400 -19.60 -34.62 23.52
C ALA A 400 -18.67 -33.93 22.50
N SER A 401 -18.99 -33.95 21.20
CA SER A 401 -18.21 -33.28 20.15
C SER A 401 -18.39 -31.76 20.14
N LEU A 402 -19.55 -31.24 20.58
CA LEU A 402 -19.76 -29.80 20.71
C LEU A 402 -19.06 -29.19 21.92
N SER A 403 -18.83 -29.98 22.99
CA SER A 403 -18.08 -29.51 24.15
C SER A 403 -16.60 -29.24 23.85
N SER A 404 -15.96 -30.05 22.99
CA SER A 404 -14.61 -29.78 22.48
C SER A 404 -14.57 -28.60 21.49
N CYS A 405 -15.67 -28.32 20.81
CA CYS A 405 -15.83 -27.11 20.00
C CYS A 405 -16.15 -25.85 20.82
N ALA A 406 -16.59 -25.96 22.07
CA ALA A 406 -16.91 -24.79 22.89
C ALA A 406 -15.66 -23.95 23.18
N ASP A 407 -14.53 -24.60 23.40
CA ASP A 407 -13.23 -23.95 23.56
C ASP A 407 -12.81 -23.26 22.26
N ILE A 408 -13.01 -23.89 21.09
CA ILE A 408 -12.74 -23.28 19.79
C ILE A 408 -13.68 -22.11 19.51
N LYS A 409 -14.97 -22.21 19.87
CA LYS A 409 -15.91 -21.08 19.77
C LYS A 409 -15.45 -19.92 20.65
N SER A 410 -14.92 -20.18 21.85
CA SER A 410 -14.30 -19.14 22.69
C SER A 410 -13.04 -18.55 22.06
N ILE A 411 -12.20 -19.38 21.44
CA ILE A 411 -10.99 -18.97 20.73
C ILE A 411 -11.35 -18.11 19.51
N LEU A 412 -12.41 -18.45 18.77
CA LEU A 412 -12.92 -17.72 17.60
C LEU A 412 -13.78 -16.49 17.94
N GLY A 413 -13.98 -16.18 19.22
CA GLY A 413 -14.74 -15.00 19.66
C GLY A 413 -16.26 -15.23 19.71
N GLY A 414 -16.69 -16.27 20.40
CA GLY A 414 -18.08 -16.72 20.47
C GLY A 414 -19.08 -15.67 20.95
N ASP A 415 -20.24 -15.65 20.27
CA ASP A 415 -21.54 -14.98 20.51
C ASP A 415 -21.61 -13.92 21.64
N SER A 416 -20.70 -12.96 21.67
CA SER A 416 -20.81 -11.85 22.62
C SER A 416 -21.48 -10.67 21.90
N PRO A 417 -22.75 -10.34 22.23
CA PRO A 417 -23.51 -9.28 21.54
C PRO A 417 -23.07 -7.85 21.92
N GLY A 418 -21.81 -7.69 22.35
CA GLY A 418 -21.22 -6.41 22.78
C GLY A 418 -19.95 -6.02 22.02
N GLU A 419 -19.63 -6.69 20.91
CA GLU A 419 -18.37 -6.50 20.18
C GLU A 419 -18.35 -5.18 19.40
N ALA A 420 -17.49 -4.27 19.89
CA ALA A 420 -17.11 -2.96 19.35
C ALA A 420 -18.00 -1.75 19.68
N SER A 421 -17.60 -0.96 20.69
CA SER A 421 -17.98 0.46 20.82
C SER A 421 -16.79 1.37 20.50
N ALA A 422 -17.01 2.39 19.66
CA ALA A 422 -16.02 3.37 19.22
C ALA A 422 -15.43 4.19 20.36
N SER A 423 -16.22 4.33 21.43
CA SER A 423 -15.94 5.18 22.58
C SER A 423 -14.56 4.90 23.18
N ASP A 424 -14.13 3.64 23.25
CA ASP A 424 -12.95 3.30 24.04
C ASP A 424 -11.65 3.50 23.26
N TRP A 425 -11.68 3.33 21.93
CA TRP A 425 -10.55 3.65 21.04
C TRP A 425 -10.45 5.16 20.77
N ALA A 426 -11.58 5.83 20.51
CA ALA A 426 -11.63 7.27 20.20
C ALA A 426 -11.32 8.17 21.41
N VAL A 427 -11.31 7.62 22.64
CA VAL A 427 -10.94 8.36 23.86
C VAL A 427 -9.42 8.51 24.01
N ASN A 428 -8.58 7.81 23.24
CA ASN A 428 -7.12 7.98 23.33
C ASN A 428 -6.56 9.10 22.42
N GLU A 429 -5.52 9.81 22.89
CA GLU A 429 -4.92 10.99 22.26
C GLU A 429 -4.41 10.74 20.83
N VAL A 430 -3.63 9.67 20.60
CA VAL A 430 -3.07 9.32 19.27
C VAL A 430 -4.16 8.95 18.26
N ALA A 431 -5.18 8.20 18.68
CA ALA A 431 -6.31 7.81 17.84
C ALA A 431 -7.22 9.01 17.55
N ASN A 432 -7.52 9.81 18.58
CA ASN A 432 -8.38 10.97 18.51
C ASN A 432 -7.77 12.07 17.64
N GLU A 433 -6.46 12.34 17.74
CA GLU A 433 -5.79 13.30 16.86
C GLU A 433 -5.68 12.79 15.41
N ALA A 434 -5.46 11.51 15.17
CA ALA A 434 -5.53 10.95 13.81
C ALA A 434 -6.95 11.08 13.20
N THR A 435 -7.99 10.77 13.98
CA THR A 435 -9.39 10.92 13.56
C THR A 435 -9.78 12.40 13.36
N LYS A 436 -9.31 13.31 14.23
CA LYS A 436 -9.50 14.77 14.09
C LYS A 436 -8.75 15.34 12.88
N ALA A 437 -7.52 14.87 12.62
CA ALA A 437 -6.72 15.29 11.46
C ALA A 437 -7.36 14.87 10.14
N LEU A 438 -8.15 13.81 10.15
CA LEU A 438 -8.99 13.39 9.02
C LEU A 438 -10.29 14.23 8.89
N GLY A 439 -10.51 15.23 9.76
CA GLY A 439 -11.42 16.34 9.50
C GLY A 439 -12.90 15.97 9.39
N GLY A 440 -13.43 15.14 10.29
CA GLY A 440 -14.86 14.79 10.30
C GLY A 440 -15.34 14.01 9.06
N LEU A 441 -14.42 13.57 8.20
CA LEU A 441 -14.73 12.77 7.00
C LEU A 441 -15.25 11.37 7.34
N PHE A 442 -15.01 10.92 8.56
CA PHE A 442 -15.48 9.66 9.12
C PHE A 442 -16.23 9.97 10.42
N ASP A 443 -17.39 10.63 10.37
CA ASP A 443 -18.35 10.56 11.48
C ASP A 443 -18.77 9.09 11.63
N ILE A 444 -17.90 8.24 12.19
CA ILE A 444 -18.04 6.79 12.32
C ILE A 444 -19.21 6.55 13.26
N PRO A 445 -20.39 6.13 12.77
CA PRO A 445 -21.48 5.75 13.64
C PRO A 445 -21.05 4.51 14.45
N ASP A 446 -21.53 4.36 15.69
CA ASP A 446 -21.21 3.19 16.53
C ASP A 446 -21.51 1.84 15.83
N GLY A 447 -22.52 1.80 14.94
CA GLY A 447 -22.88 0.62 14.14
C GLY A 447 -21.87 0.23 13.04
N LEU A 448 -20.94 1.11 12.69
CA LEU A 448 -19.88 0.85 11.70
C LEU A 448 -18.82 -0.12 12.24
N LEU A 449 -18.60 -0.14 13.56
CA LEU A 449 -17.51 -0.87 14.19
C LEU A 449 -17.86 -2.32 14.55
N SER A 450 -19.15 -2.64 14.71
CA SER A 450 -19.59 -4.04 14.78
C SER A 450 -19.16 -4.85 13.54
N GLY A 451 -18.99 -4.15 12.41
CA GLY A 451 -18.45 -4.67 11.15
C GLY A 451 -17.02 -5.22 11.24
N LEU A 452 -16.17 -4.57 12.05
CA LEU A 452 -14.77 -4.98 12.26
C LEU A 452 -14.67 -6.33 12.96
N GLY A 453 -15.64 -6.67 13.83
CA GLY A 453 -15.75 -8.00 14.43
C GLY A 453 -15.90 -9.08 13.35
N SER A 454 -16.78 -8.85 12.37
CA SER A 454 -16.99 -9.77 11.24
C SER A 454 -15.77 -9.88 10.33
N ALA A 455 -15.15 -8.74 9.99
CA ALA A 455 -13.92 -8.72 9.20
C ALA A 455 -12.78 -9.49 9.92
N SER A 456 -12.64 -9.31 11.23
CA SER A 456 -11.66 -10.05 12.03
C SER A 456 -11.93 -11.55 12.04
N LYS A 457 -13.20 -11.96 12.19
CA LYS A 457 -13.58 -13.39 12.18
C LYS A 457 -13.22 -14.03 10.83
N ILE A 458 -13.53 -13.35 9.72
CA ILE A 458 -13.16 -13.80 8.38
C ILE A 458 -11.64 -13.92 8.24
N LEU A 459 -10.88 -12.88 8.61
CA LEU A 459 -9.42 -12.90 8.52
C LEU A 459 -8.82 -14.05 9.33
N ARG A 460 -9.32 -14.32 10.54
CA ARG A 460 -8.83 -15.42 11.37
C ARG A 460 -9.06 -16.79 10.75
N VAL A 461 -10.24 -17.02 10.17
CA VAL A 461 -10.51 -18.26 9.44
C VAL A 461 -9.56 -18.37 8.25
N VAL A 462 -9.38 -17.29 7.49
CA VAL A 462 -8.42 -17.27 6.38
C VAL A 462 -6.99 -17.59 6.85
N ILE A 463 -6.56 -17.01 7.97
CA ILE A 463 -5.23 -17.25 8.56
C ILE A 463 -5.04 -18.72 8.92
N GLN A 464 -6.08 -19.42 9.40
CA GLN A 464 -5.99 -20.84 9.73
C GLN A 464 -5.69 -21.73 8.51
N PHE A 465 -6.22 -21.36 7.35
CA PHE A 465 -5.97 -22.06 6.08
C PHE A 465 -4.78 -21.48 5.28
N ALA A 466 -4.15 -20.41 5.75
CA ALA A 466 -3.03 -19.75 5.07
C ALA A 466 -1.68 -20.42 5.36
N ASN A 467 -1.51 -21.66 4.91
CA ASN A 467 -0.31 -22.47 5.10
C ASN A 467 0.60 -22.57 3.86
N THR A 468 0.29 -21.81 2.81
CA THR A 468 1.03 -21.81 1.53
C THR A 468 1.95 -20.60 1.42
N GLU A 469 3.19 -20.86 1.02
CA GLU A 469 4.17 -19.85 0.64
C GLU A 469 4.12 -19.57 -0.87
N THR A 470 4.23 -18.29 -1.24
CA THR A 470 4.35 -17.84 -2.64
C THR A 470 5.45 -16.82 -2.81
N ARG A 471 6.28 -17.00 -3.83
CA ARG A 471 7.31 -16.05 -4.24
C ARG A 471 7.27 -15.83 -5.76
N VAL A 472 7.70 -14.66 -6.20
CA VAL A 472 7.97 -14.39 -7.62
C VAL A 472 9.34 -13.74 -7.71
N ASN A 473 10.18 -14.24 -8.60
CA ASN A 473 11.49 -13.68 -8.88
C ASN A 473 11.55 -13.20 -10.32
N ALA A 474 12.02 -11.97 -10.52
CA ALA A 474 12.49 -11.52 -11.83
C ALA A 474 13.91 -12.08 -12.03
N GLU A 475 14.12 -12.85 -13.10
CA GLU A 475 15.39 -13.54 -13.31
C GLU A 475 16.50 -12.59 -13.80
N GLN A 476 16.11 -11.48 -14.39
CA GLN A 476 17.02 -10.42 -14.83
C GLN A 476 16.98 -9.25 -13.87
N GLY A 477 18.16 -8.66 -13.62
CA GLY A 477 18.27 -7.41 -12.84
C GLY A 477 17.65 -6.22 -13.57
N GLN A 478 18.44 -5.49 -14.35
CA GLN A 478 17.94 -4.40 -15.19
C GLN A 478 17.92 -4.83 -16.66
N VAL A 479 16.84 -4.51 -17.36
CA VAL A 479 16.65 -4.84 -18.78
C VAL A 479 16.54 -3.57 -19.62
N HIS A 480 17.37 -3.43 -20.66
CA HIS A 480 17.26 -2.33 -21.61
C HIS A 480 16.26 -2.65 -22.74
N LYS A 481 15.36 -1.71 -23.07
CA LYS A 481 14.38 -1.89 -24.16
C LYS A 481 15.08 -2.11 -25.51
N PRO A 482 14.55 -2.98 -26.39
CA PRO A 482 15.12 -3.19 -27.71
C PRO A 482 14.78 -2.03 -28.65
N ALA A 483 15.76 -1.58 -29.45
CA ALA A 483 15.52 -0.57 -30.49
C ALA A 483 14.40 -0.98 -31.47
N LYS A 484 13.62 0.00 -31.94
CA LYS A 484 12.58 -0.20 -32.95
C LYS A 484 13.20 -0.81 -34.23
N GLY A 485 12.78 -2.03 -34.59
CA GLY A 485 13.34 -2.80 -35.71
C GLY A 485 14.35 -3.88 -35.32
N GLY A 486 14.61 -4.06 -34.02
CA GLY A 486 15.28 -5.24 -33.48
C GLY A 486 16.79 -5.35 -33.73
N LYS A 487 17.43 -4.27 -34.20
CA LYS A 487 18.88 -4.19 -34.49
C LYS A 487 19.73 -3.56 -33.37
N GLY A 488 19.24 -3.52 -32.13
CA GLY A 488 19.94 -2.92 -30.97
C GLY A 488 20.32 -3.94 -29.89
N HIS A 489 21.07 -3.48 -28.87
CA HIS A 489 21.58 -4.28 -27.74
C HIS A 489 20.57 -4.56 -26.61
N GLY A 490 19.31 -4.11 -26.75
CA GLY A 490 18.28 -4.32 -25.72
C GLY A 490 17.74 -5.76 -25.66
N SER A 491 17.30 -6.17 -24.47
CA SER A 491 16.69 -7.50 -24.29
C SER A 491 15.23 -7.44 -24.69
N ARG A 492 14.81 -8.39 -25.54
CA ARG A 492 13.42 -8.48 -26.00
C ARG A 492 12.48 -9.08 -24.96
N PHE A 493 13.02 -9.73 -23.93
CA PHE A 493 12.24 -10.48 -22.97
C PHE A 493 12.75 -10.29 -21.54
N ALA A 494 11.81 -10.29 -20.60
CA ALA A 494 12.03 -10.44 -19.17
C ALA A 494 11.38 -11.78 -18.72
N TRP A 495 12.07 -12.51 -17.85
CA TRP A 495 11.63 -13.80 -17.34
C TRP A 495 11.26 -13.68 -15.87
N PHE A 496 10.17 -14.32 -15.51
CA PHE A 496 9.68 -14.36 -14.14
C PHE A 496 9.43 -15.82 -13.75
N THR A 497 9.87 -16.21 -12.57
CA THR A 497 9.55 -17.53 -12.01
C THR A 497 8.73 -17.35 -10.74
N ALA A 498 7.54 -17.93 -10.74
CA ALA A 498 6.68 -18.01 -9.56
C ALA A 498 6.87 -19.38 -8.94
N SER A 499 7.11 -19.41 -7.63
CA SER A 499 7.17 -20.62 -6.83
C SER A 499 6.04 -20.63 -5.80
N ALA A 500 5.42 -21.79 -5.60
CA ALA A 500 4.39 -21.99 -4.59
C ALA A 500 4.59 -23.34 -3.89
N GLY A 501 4.31 -23.39 -2.58
CA GLY A 501 4.40 -24.59 -1.77
C GLY A 501 4.82 -24.28 -0.35
N VAL A 502 5.78 -25.03 0.17
CA VAL A 502 6.40 -24.87 1.49
C VAL A 502 7.91 -24.79 1.31
N ASP A 503 8.60 -23.99 2.12
CA ASP A 503 10.06 -24.01 2.14
C ASP A 503 10.56 -25.42 2.53
N PRO A 504 11.50 -26.04 1.77
CA PRO A 504 11.98 -27.38 2.08
C PRO A 504 12.54 -27.53 3.49
N LYS A 505 13.25 -26.51 4.00
CA LYS A 505 13.82 -26.54 5.35
C LYS A 505 12.71 -26.51 6.40
N ASP A 506 11.66 -25.73 6.16
CA ASP A 506 10.51 -25.68 7.06
C ASP A 506 9.71 -26.98 7.04
N LEU A 507 9.60 -27.65 5.89
CA LEU A 507 8.98 -28.96 5.80
C LEU A 507 9.78 -29.98 6.63
N GLU A 508 11.10 -29.99 6.52
CA GLU A 508 11.97 -30.85 7.34
C GLU A 508 11.88 -30.52 8.83
N ASP A 509 11.86 -29.24 9.20
CA ASP A 509 11.70 -28.78 10.58
C ASP A 509 10.32 -29.17 11.13
N TYR A 510 9.26 -29.03 10.32
CA TYR A 510 7.91 -29.45 10.65
C TYR A 510 7.82 -30.95 10.87
N GLU A 511 8.37 -31.77 9.96
CA GLU A 511 8.42 -33.23 10.10
C GLU A 511 9.21 -33.66 11.36
N ARG A 512 10.25 -32.90 11.75
CA ARG A 512 10.99 -33.13 13.00
C ARG A 512 10.22 -32.70 14.25
N ALA A 513 9.50 -31.59 14.21
CA ALA A 513 8.78 -31.02 15.36
C ALA A 513 7.43 -31.70 15.64
N LEU A 514 6.86 -32.40 14.66
CA LEU A 514 5.55 -33.08 14.71
C LEU A 514 5.44 -34.22 15.74
N GLN A 515 6.50 -34.54 16.48
CA GLN A 515 6.45 -35.64 17.45
C GLN A 515 5.71 -35.29 18.76
N ASP A 516 5.67 -34.03 19.24
CA ASP A 516 5.28 -33.79 20.65
C ASP A 516 4.18 -32.75 20.97
N GLN A 517 3.84 -31.76 20.11
CA GLN A 517 2.88 -30.69 20.50
C GLN A 517 1.85 -30.24 19.45
N GLU A 518 2.23 -29.98 18.20
CA GLU A 518 1.30 -29.42 17.20
C GLU A 518 0.20 -30.40 16.76
N THR A 519 0.46 -31.70 16.87
CA THR A 519 -0.48 -32.77 16.52
C THR A 519 -1.76 -32.68 17.35
N ARG A 520 -1.66 -32.30 18.63
CA ARG A 520 -2.84 -32.19 19.52
C ARG A 520 -3.72 -31.01 19.15
N SER A 521 -3.15 -29.82 18.98
CA SER A 521 -3.92 -28.63 18.59
C SER A 521 -4.54 -28.83 17.20
N ALA A 522 -3.80 -29.40 16.25
CA ALA A 522 -4.33 -29.71 14.92
C ALA A 522 -5.44 -30.78 14.96
N GLU A 523 -5.31 -31.81 15.80
CA GLU A 523 -6.34 -32.84 15.96
C GLU A 523 -7.62 -32.28 16.58
N ILE A 524 -7.51 -31.45 17.64
CA ILE A 524 -8.65 -30.78 18.26
C ILE A 524 -9.35 -29.85 17.25
N ILE A 525 -8.58 -29.08 16.50
CA ILE A 525 -9.13 -28.20 15.45
C ILE A 525 -9.82 -29.02 14.37
N ASN A 526 -9.18 -30.09 13.86
CA ASN A 526 -9.75 -30.95 12.82
C ASN A 526 -11.00 -31.70 13.28
N GLN A 527 -11.04 -32.16 14.54
CA GLN A 527 -12.25 -32.76 15.12
C GLN A 527 -13.40 -31.76 15.17
N CYS A 528 -13.11 -30.52 15.59
CA CYS A 528 -14.14 -29.49 15.61
C CYS A 528 -14.56 -29.06 14.20
N PHE A 529 -13.61 -28.98 13.27
CA PHE A 529 -13.88 -28.69 11.88
C PHE A 529 -14.80 -29.74 11.26
N GLY A 530 -14.51 -31.03 11.49
CA GLY A 530 -15.41 -32.11 11.07
C GLY A 530 -16.81 -31.99 11.66
N ALA A 531 -16.95 -31.55 12.92
CA ALA A 531 -18.25 -31.31 13.55
C ALA A 531 -19.01 -30.11 12.96
N LEU A 532 -18.28 -29.14 12.40
CA LEU A 532 -18.81 -27.95 11.71
C LEU A 532 -18.93 -28.13 10.19
N GLU A 533 -18.72 -29.35 9.67
CA GLU A 533 -18.65 -29.65 8.23
C GLU A 533 -17.58 -28.81 7.49
N LEU A 534 -16.56 -28.36 8.21
CA LEU A 534 -15.40 -27.67 7.67
C LEU A 534 -14.40 -28.67 7.09
N PRO A 535 -13.70 -28.29 6.00
CA PRO A 535 -12.59 -29.07 5.50
C PRO A 535 -11.48 -29.11 6.54
N SER A 536 -10.88 -30.29 6.73
CA SER A 536 -9.73 -30.44 7.63
C SER A 536 -8.58 -29.53 7.20
N LEU A 537 -7.85 -28.99 8.16
CA LEU A 537 -6.63 -28.26 7.90
C LEU A 537 -5.62 -29.17 7.21
N GLN A 538 -5.13 -28.73 6.06
CA GLN A 538 -4.08 -29.44 5.34
C GLN A 538 -2.76 -29.33 6.12
N SER A 539 -2.09 -30.45 6.30
CA SER A 539 -0.71 -30.47 6.80
C SER A 539 0.24 -29.83 5.79
N LEU A 540 1.40 -29.32 6.24
CA LEU A 540 2.40 -28.75 5.32
C LEU A 540 2.86 -29.78 4.26
N LYS A 541 2.84 -31.07 4.61
CA LYS A 541 3.11 -32.16 3.68
C LYS A 541 2.04 -32.30 2.60
N GLU A 542 0.76 -32.26 2.97
CA GLU A 542 -0.34 -32.31 2.00
C GLU A 542 -0.31 -31.09 1.06
N VAL A 543 0.03 -29.92 1.58
CA VAL A 543 0.24 -28.70 0.78
C VAL A 543 1.38 -28.88 -0.22
N ALA A 544 2.52 -29.41 0.24
CA ALA A 544 3.67 -29.72 -0.61
C ALA A 544 3.36 -30.77 -1.70
N ASP A 545 2.59 -31.80 -1.36
CA ASP A 545 2.14 -32.83 -2.29
C ASP A 545 1.15 -32.24 -3.32
N ALA A 546 0.28 -31.32 -2.91
CA ALA A 546 -0.70 -30.68 -3.78
C ALA A 546 -0.11 -29.59 -4.69
N ALA A 547 1.05 -29.00 -4.34
CA ALA A 547 1.60 -27.81 -4.99
C ALA A 547 1.76 -27.93 -6.52
N GLU A 548 2.08 -29.12 -7.03
CA GLU A 548 2.24 -29.33 -8.49
C GLU A 548 0.91 -29.35 -9.27
N ASN A 549 -0.22 -29.53 -8.58
CA ASN A 549 -1.54 -29.52 -9.20
C ASN A 549 -2.11 -28.10 -9.29
N TRP A 550 -1.52 -27.15 -8.58
CA TRP A 550 -1.95 -25.76 -8.59
C TRP A 550 -1.62 -25.07 -9.91
N ARG A 551 -2.32 -23.96 -10.14
CA ARG A 551 -2.07 -23.04 -11.25
C ARG A 551 -1.59 -21.70 -10.72
N VAL A 552 -0.87 -20.97 -11.56
CA VAL A 552 -0.56 -19.57 -11.34
C VAL A 552 -1.23 -18.74 -12.42
N GLN A 553 -2.04 -17.77 -12.00
CA GLN A 553 -2.54 -16.71 -12.84
C GLN A 553 -1.56 -15.53 -12.84
N TRP A 554 -1.11 -15.15 -14.04
CA TRP A 554 -0.17 -14.06 -14.22
C TRP A 554 -0.84 -12.73 -14.58
N GLU A 555 -0.37 -11.67 -13.96
CA GLU A 555 -0.88 -10.31 -14.15
C GLU A 555 0.30 -9.33 -14.23
N ILE A 556 0.26 -8.38 -15.18
CA ILE A 556 1.21 -7.25 -15.17
C ILE A 556 0.48 -6.06 -14.56
N ARG A 557 1.19 -5.34 -13.69
CA ARG A 557 0.76 -4.08 -13.10
C ARG A 557 1.69 -2.93 -13.54
N PRO A 558 1.13 -1.78 -13.93
CA PRO A 558 -0.32 -1.53 -14.10
C PRO A 558 -0.93 -2.37 -15.25
N LEU A 559 -2.25 -2.51 -15.30
CA LEU A 559 -2.96 -3.40 -16.26
C LEU A 559 -2.77 -3.00 -17.74
N HIS A 560 -2.33 -1.77 -18.01
CA HIS A 560 -1.88 -1.30 -19.32
C HIS A 560 -0.40 -0.93 -19.27
N PRO A 561 0.50 -1.92 -19.14
CA PRO A 561 1.93 -1.67 -19.03
C PRO A 561 2.47 -1.13 -20.36
N GLU A 562 3.10 0.05 -20.34
CA GLU A 562 3.71 0.64 -21.53
C GLU A 562 5.00 -0.07 -21.98
N HIS A 563 5.61 -0.86 -21.09
CA HIS A 563 6.99 -1.32 -21.25
C HIS A 563 7.14 -2.83 -21.28
N LEU A 564 6.10 -3.56 -20.91
CA LEU A 564 6.14 -5.00 -20.75
C LEU A 564 4.80 -5.59 -21.17
N ASN A 565 4.78 -6.73 -21.86
CA ASN A 565 3.56 -7.41 -22.26
C ASN A 565 3.68 -8.93 -22.02
N ILE A 566 2.57 -9.63 -21.82
CA ILE A 566 2.55 -11.11 -21.77
C ILE A 566 2.11 -11.63 -23.14
N PRO A 567 3.02 -12.19 -23.96
CA PRO A 567 2.65 -12.75 -25.25
C PRO A 567 1.89 -14.07 -25.07
N MET A 568 0.56 -14.03 -25.25
CA MET A 568 -0.35 -15.18 -25.08
C MET A 568 -0.07 -16.38 -26.02
N ARG A 569 0.61 -16.13 -27.15
CA ARG A 569 0.90 -17.12 -28.19
C ARG A 569 2.37 -17.56 -28.21
N ASP A 570 3.19 -17.08 -27.29
CA ASP A 570 4.59 -17.49 -27.20
C ASP A 570 4.66 -18.97 -26.77
N PRO A 571 5.39 -19.85 -27.48
CA PRO A 571 5.48 -21.26 -27.15
C PRO A 571 6.14 -21.55 -25.80
N ASP A 572 6.96 -20.64 -25.28
CA ASP A 572 7.61 -20.78 -23.98
C ASP A 572 6.62 -20.54 -22.82
N ASN A 573 5.55 -19.79 -23.08
CA ASN A 573 4.46 -19.60 -22.15
C ASN A 573 3.44 -20.74 -22.26
N ALA A 574 3.59 -21.75 -21.41
CA ALA A 574 2.71 -22.92 -21.35
C ALA A 574 1.35 -22.62 -20.68
N PHE A 575 0.59 -21.67 -21.24
CA PHE A 575 -0.74 -21.34 -20.74
C PHE A 575 -1.74 -22.50 -20.91
N VAL A 576 -2.52 -22.78 -19.87
CA VAL A 576 -3.56 -23.82 -19.85
C VAL A 576 -4.61 -23.55 -20.93
N LYS A 577 -5.00 -22.28 -21.11
CA LYS A 577 -5.92 -21.82 -22.15
C LYS A 577 -5.32 -20.64 -22.90
N ARG A 578 -4.75 -20.88 -24.09
CA ARG A 578 -4.10 -19.85 -24.92
C ARG A 578 -5.00 -18.68 -25.35
N ASN A 579 -6.32 -18.91 -25.36
CA ASN A 579 -7.31 -17.88 -25.71
C ASN A 579 -8.01 -17.27 -24.49
N SER A 580 -7.63 -17.65 -23.26
CA SER A 580 -8.23 -17.08 -22.05
C SER A 580 -7.51 -15.81 -21.64
N VAL A 581 -8.27 -14.82 -21.18
CA VAL A 581 -7.74 -13.61 -20.54
C VAL A 581 -7.03 -13.95 -19.21
N GLN A 582 -7.35 -15.09 -18.60
CA GLN A 582 -6.90 -15.46 -17.26
C GLN A 582 -5.42 -15.87 -17.15
N ARG A 583 -4.64 -15.92 -18.25
CA ARG A 583 -3.16 -16.08 -18.23
C ARG A 583 -2.65 -17.14 -17.23
N GLU A 584 -3.30 -18.30 -17.19
CA GLU A 584 -2.99 -19.34 -16.20
C GLU A 584 -1.96 -20.33 -16.73
N MET A 585 -0.98 -20.70 -15.89
CA MET A 585 -0.01 -21.76 -16.15
C MET A 585 -0.07 -22.81 -15.04
N ASN A 586 0.12 -24.09 -15.38
CA ASN A 586 0.30 -25.12 -14.36
C ASN A 586 1.67 -24.95 -13.70
N LEU A 587 1.70 -25.11 -12.38
CA LEU A 587 2.95 -25.26 -11.66
C LEU A 587 3.56 -26.63 -12.00
N LYS A 588 4.87 -26.72 -11.97
CA LYS A 588 5.64 -27.96 -12.18
C LYS A 588 6.49 -28.20 -10.96
N ARG A 589 6.47 -29.42 -10.43
CA ARG A 589 7.29 -29.78 -9.27
C ARG A 589 8.76 -29.44 -9.52
N ALA A 590 9.32 -28.61 -8.65
CA ALA A 590 10.74 -28.24 -8.67
C ALA A 590 11.49 -28.88 -7.51
N SER A 591 10.80 -29.17 -6.40
CA SER A 591 11.31 -29.96 -5.28
C SER A 591 10.19 -30.79 -4.62
N PRO A 592 10.48 -31.62 -3.60
CA PRO A 592 9.44 -32.27 -2.81
C PRO A 592 8.45 -31.29 -2.15
N ALA A 593 8.90 -30.07 -1.83
CA ALA A 593 8.13 -29.10 -1.04
C ALA A 593 7.51 -27.95 -1.86
N HIS A 594 7.95 -27.72 -3.11
CA HIS A 594 7.46 -26.62 -3.93
C HIS A 594 7.39 -26.94 -5.43
N ALA A 595 6.54 -26.18 -6.12
CA ALA A 595 6.37 -26.22 -7.55
C ALA A 595 6.52 -24.81 -8.16
N GLU A 596 6.91 -24.75 -9.43
CA GLU A 596 7.26 -23.52 -10.13
C GLU A 596 6.58 -23.38 -11.50
N ALA A 597 6.33 -22.14 -11.89
CA ALA A 597 5.90 -21.78 -13.24
C ALA A 597 6.74 -20.60 -13.71
N ARG A 598 7.18 -20.65 -14.97
CA ARG A 598 8.04 -19.63 -15.57
C ARG A 598 7.30 -18.88 -16.66
N LEU A 599 7.25 -17.56 -16.55
CA LEU A 599 6.62 -16.64 -17.49
C LEU A 599 7.68 -15.89 -18.29
N LYS A 600 7.51 -15.87 -19.60
CA LYS A 600 8.22 -14.98 -20.53
C LYS A 600 7.35 -13.77 -20.83
N ALA A 601 7.83 -12.59 -20.47
CA ALA A 601 7.21 -11.32 -20.82
C ALA A 601 8.04 -10.62 -21.92
N GLU A 602 7.37 -10.01 -22.87
CA GLU A 602 7.96 -9.25 -23.97
C GLU A 602 8.19 -7.81 -23.53
N VAL A 603 9.41 -7.32 -23.67
CA VAL A 603 9.77 -5.93 -23.39
C VAL A 603 9.43 -5.09 -24.62
N ALA A 604 8.60 -4.07 -24.44
CA ALA A 604 8.18 -3.21 -25.52
C ALA A 604 9.40 -2.48 -26.13
N PRO A 605 9.47 -2.32 -27.46
CA PRO A 605 10.57 -1.62 -28.08
C PRO A 605 10.59 -0.14 -27.69
N GLU A 606 11.78 0.43 -27.56
CA GLU A 606 11.94 1.86 -27.32
C GLU A 606 11.49 2.69 -28.53
N GLN A 607 10.94 3.87 -28.25
CA GLN A 607 10.51 4.80 -29.29
C GLN A 607 11.67 5.60 -29.89
N ALA A 608 12.70 5.86 -29.08
CA ALA A 608 13.97 6.49 -29.46
C ALA A 608 15.09 5.47 -29.31
N SER A 609 16.14 5.58 -30.13
CA SER A 609 17.34 4.72 -30.04
C SER A 609 18.56 5.43 -29.45
N SER A 610 18.36 6.67 -29.01
CA SER A 610 19.36 7.56 -28.43
C SER A 610 18.65 8.65 -27.63
N GLY A 611 19.28 9.15 -26.57
CA GLY A 611 18.76 10.22 -25.73
C GLY A 611 19.15 9.99 -24.26
N GLU A 612 18.54 10.76 -23.36
CA GLU A 612 18.67 10.54 -21.91
C GLU A 612 18.10 9.17 -21.53
N LEU A 613 18.77 8.48 -20.61
CA LEU A 613 18.32 7.18 -20.11
C LEU A 613 17.31 7.38 -18.99
N ALA A 614 16.17 6.72 -19.10
CA ALA A 614 15.16 6.65 -18.06
C ALA A 614 14.94 5.19 -17.63
N VAL A 615 14.49 4.99 -16.40
CA VAL A 615 14.15 3.68 -15.85
C VAL A 615 12.68 3.68 -15.45
N ALA A 616 11.98 2.61 -15.81
CA ALA A 616 10.64 2.34 -15.34
C ALA A 616 10.56 0.94 -14.73
N HIS A 617 9.70 0.78 -13.72
CA HIS A 617 9.52 -0.51 -13.05
C HIS A 617 8.18 -1.13 -13.48
N ALA A 618 8.24 -2.28 -14.14
CA ALA A 618 7.05 -3.08 -14.42
C ALA A 618 6.91 -4.15 -13.33
N THR A 619 5.73 -4.26 -12.72
CA THR A 619 5.48 -5.27 -11.69
C THR A 619 4.69 -6.42 -12.27
N VAL A 620 5.14 -7.65 -12.04
CA VAL A 620 4.44 -8.87 -12.42
C VAL A 620 3.96 -9.56 -11.16
N VAL A 621 2.66 -9.85 -11.11
CA VAL A 621 1.98 -10.53 -10.01
C VAL A 621 1.65 -11.95 -10.44
N ALA A 622 1.94 -12.91 -9.56
CA ALA A 622 1.48 -14.29 -9.64
C ALA A 622 0.42 -14.52 -8.55
N LYS A 623 -0.75 -15.02 -8.95
CA LYS A 623 -1.82 -15.45 -8.03
C LYS A 623 -1.92 -16.97 -8.10
N VAL A 624 -1.76 -17.67 -6.97
CA VAL A 624 -1.89 -19.13 -6.96
C VAL A 624 -3.35 -19.52 -6.92
N VAL A 625 -3.81 -20.14 -8.00
CA VAL A 625 -5.16 -20.65 -8.15
C VAL A 625 -5.10 -22.15 -7.86
N ASP A 626 -5.60 -22.55 -6.70
CA ASP A 626 -5.77 -23.95 -6.37
C ASP A 626 -6.89 -24.58 -7.20
N THR A 627 -6.64 -25.74 -7.80
CA THR A 627 -7.63 -26.54 -8.53
C THR A 627 -8.43 -27.48 -7.62
N GLY A 628 -8.00 -27.66 -6.37
CA GLY A 628 -8.53 -28.61 -5.40
C GLY A 628 -8.79 -28.04 -4.01
N ALA A 629 -8.74 -26.70 -3.85
CA ALA A 629 -9.18 -26.06 -2.61
C ALA A 629 -10.62 -26.47 -2.27
N PRO A 630 -10.98 -26.55 -0.99
CA PRO A 630 -12.32 -26.91 -0.56
C PRO A 630 -13.37 -26.15 -1.35
N GLY A 631 -14.43 -26.87 -1.75
CA GLY A 631 -15.46 -26.34 -2.63
C GLY A 631 -16.07 -25.07 -2.04
N PHE A 632 -16.49 -24.13 -2.89
CA PHE A 632 -17.18 -22.91 -2.43
C PHE A 632 -18.36 -23.23 -1.49
N SER A 633 -19.04 -24.37 -1.71
CA SER A 633 -20.10 -24.88 -0.81
C SER A 633 -19.61 -25.21 0.60
N GLU A 634 -18.42 -25.80 0.74
CA GLU A 634 -17.81 -26.13 2.05
C GLU A 634 -17.45 -24.84 2.80
N MET A 635 -16.96 -23.84 2.06
CA MET A 635 -16.65 -22.52 2.62
C MET A 635 -17.91 -21.72 3.00
N VAL A 636 -19.00 -21.83 2.23
CA VAL A 636 -20.30 -21.22 2.58
C VAL A 636 -20.85 -21.86 3.86
N ASN A 637 -20.83 -23.18 3.96
CA ASN A 637 -21.26 -23.90 5.15
C ASN A 637 -20.42 -23.51 6.39
N ALA A 638 -19.12 -23.32 6.19
CA ALA A 638 -18.21 -22.82 7.23
C ALA A 638 -18.69 -21.52 7.86
N ILE A 639 -19.02 -20.55 7.01
CA ILE A 639 -19.43 -19.22 7.42
C ILE A 639 -20.79 -19.27 8.11
N LYS A 640 -21.73 -20.10 7.63
CA LYS A 640 -23.01 -20.31 8.32
C LYS A 640 -22.81 -20.85 9.73
N GLY A 641 -21.85 -21.76 9.92
CA GLY A 641 -21.47 -22.28 11.23
C GLY A 641 -20.87 -21.21 12.16
N ILE A 642 -20.00 -20.35 11.62
CA ILE A 642 -19.24 -19.35 12.39
C ILE A 642 -20.10 -18.13 12.77
N PHE A 643 -20.93 -17.65 11.84
CA PHE A 643 -21.76 -16.46 12.04
C PHE A 643 -23.17 -16.77 12.55
N GLY A 644 -23.48 -18.07 12.69
CA GLY A 644 -24.80 -18.56 13.08
C GLY A 644 -25.87 -18.40 12.00
N MET A 645 -27.03 -19.03 12.22
CA MET A 645 -28.17 -18.98 11.30
C MET A 645 -28.88 -17.61 11.24
N GLY A 646 -28.37 -16.59 11.93
CA GLY A 646 -28.99 -15.27 12.06
C GLY A 646 -28.57 -14.24 11.00
N MET A 647 -27.46 -14.47 10.28
CA MET A 647 -27.07 -13.60 9.16
C MET A 647 -27.85 -13.93 7.89
N SER A 648 -28.14 -12.92 7.07
CA SER A 648 -28.77 -13.16 5.77
C SER A 648 -27.82 -13.95 4.86
N ASP A 649 -28.39 -14.82 4.00
CA ASP A 649 -27.61 -15.62 3.03
C ASP A 649 -26.67 -14.74 2.17
N ILE A 650 -27.04 -13.48 1.93
CA ILE A 650 -26.24 -12.50 1.19
C ILE A 650 -24.91 -12.20 1.90
N VAL A 651 -24.92 -11.97 3.21
CA VAL A 651 -23.68 -11.66 3.96
C VAL A 651 -22.78 -12.91 4.03
N VAL A 652 -23.41 -14.09 4.12
CA VAL A 652 -22.68 -15.36 4.12
C VAL A 652 -21.97 -15.59 2.78
N ASP A 653 -22.68 -15.45 1.66
CA ASP A 653 -22.11 -15.62 0.32
C ASP A 653 -20.99 -14.61 0.04
N LEU A 654 -21.17 -13.38 0.53
CA LEU A 654 -20.19 -12.31 0.42
C LEU A 654 -18.93 -12.58 1.25
N ALA A 655 -19.10 -13.05 2.50
CA ALA A 655 -17.99 -13.53 3.31
C ALA A 655 -17.27 -14.71 2.66
N ALA A 656 -17.99 -15.63 2.00
CA ALA A 656 -17.40 -16.76 1.30
C ALA A 656 -16.58 -16.30 0.10
N GLY A 657 -17.11 -15.32 -0.64
CA GLY A 657 -16.40 -14.66 -1.74
C GLY A 657 -15.09 -14.02 -1.26
N TRP A 658 -15.14 -13.25 -0.17
CA TRP A 658 -13.95 -12.63 0.41
C TRP A 658 -12.95 -13.64 0.95
N MET A 659 -13.40 -14.66 1.69
CA MET A 659 -12.52 -15.73 2.17
C MET A 659 -11.79 -16.38 1.01
N LYS A 660 -12.50 -16.78 -0.04
CA LYS A 660 -11.89 -17.35 -1.24
C LYS A 660 -10.88 -16.41 -1.88
N HIS A 661 -11.19 -15.12 -1.94
CA HIS A 661 -10.31 -14.11 -2.54
C HIS A 661 -9.03 -13.86 -1.73
N ILE A 662 -9.14 -13.79 -0.40
CA ILE A 662 -8.00 -13.55 0.50
C ILE A 662 -7.16 -14.84 0.64
N LEU A 663 -7.79 -16.01 0.60
CA LEU A 663 -7.08 -17.30 0.69
C LEU A 663 -6.14 -17.56 -0.48
N VAL A 664 -6.35 -16.92 -1.62
CA VAL A 664 -5.44 -17.00 -2.77
C VAL A 664 -4.14 -16.26 -2.45
N PRO A 665 -3.02 -16.97 -2.24
CA PRO A 665 -1.75 -16.32 -1.97
C PRO A 665 -1.22 -15.67 -3.24
N ARG A 666 -0.60 -14.49 -3.08
CA ARG A 666 -0.04 -13.71 -4.18
C ARG A 666 1.41 -13.40 -3.90
N ALA A 667 2.17 -13.26 -4.98
CA ALA A 667 3.49 -12.70 -4.91
C ALA A 667 3.76 -11.83 -6.14
N ALA A 668 4.65 -10.86 -5.98
CA ALA A 668 4.95 -9.88 -7.03
C ALA A 668 6.45 -9.65 -7.14
N ALA A 669 6.90 -9.52 -8.40
CA ALA A 669 8.26 -9.14 -8.75
C ALA A 669 8.27 -7.88 -9.60
N SER A 670 9.20 -6.96 -9.35
CA SER A 670 9.42 -5.77 -10.16
C SER A 670 10.64 -5.95 -11.06
N GLN A 671 10.47 -5.67 -12.35
CA GLN A 671 11.53 -5.63 -13.35
C GLN A 671 11.87 -4.18 -13.66
N SER A 672 13.14 -3.79 -13.43
CA SER A 672 13.66 -2.50 -13.87
C SER A 672 13.89 -2.52 -15.38
N ILE A 673 13.27 -1.60 -16.10
CA ILE A 673 13.33 -1.48 -17.56
C ILE A 673 13.92 -0.12 -17.93
N GLU A 674 15.12 -0.13 -18.50
CA GLU A 674 15.81 1.06 -18.99
C GLU A 674 15.43 1.36 -20.44
N PHE A 675 15.32 2.65 -20.80
CA PHE A 675 15.00 3.08 -22.16
C PHE A 675 15.51 4.49 -22.46
N HIS A 676 15.75 4.76 -23.76
CA HIS A 676 16.06 6.12 -24.20
C HIS A 676 14.81 6.99 -24.35
N CYS A 677 14.91 8.19 -23.81
CA CYS A 677 13.95 9.27 -24.02
C CYS A 677 14.08 9.85 -25.43
N LEU A 678 12.96 10.26 -26.01
CA LEU A 678 12.98 11.03 -27.27
C LEU A 678 13.70 12.36 -27.03
N ASP A 679 14.92 12.47 -27.57
CA ASP A 679 15.58 13.76 -27.73
C ASP A 679 14.65 14.69 -28.54
N LYS A 680 14.50 15.92 -28.03
CA LYS A 680 13.51 16.92 -28.43
C LYS A 680 13.38 17.09 -29.94
N GLU A 681 12.15 17.40 -30.38
CA GLU A 681 11.99 18.17 -31.62
C GLU A 681 12.74 19.48 -31.47
N TYR A 682 13.81 19.63 -32.26
CA TYR A 682 14.36 20.93 -32.60
C TYR A 682 13.25 21.73 -33.28
N ILE A 683 12.64 22.69 -32.56
CA ILE A 683 11.94 23.78 -33.22
C ILE A 683 13.01 24.51 -34.02
N ARG A 684 12.95 24.40 -35.36
CA ARG A 684 13.73 25.26 -36.26
C ARG A 684 13.46 26.69 -35.83
N ASN A 685 14.51 27.40 -35.41
CA ASN A 685 14.49 28.84 -35.19
C ASN A 685 13.92 29.53 -36.45
N VAL A 686 12.66 29.93 -36.40
CA VAL A 686 12.11 30.92 -37.34
C VAL A 686 12.37 32.29 -36.71
N GLY A 687 13.56 32.81 -37.00
CA GLY A 687 13.94 34.24 -36.99
C GLY A 687 13.59 35.10 -35.76
N ASN A 688 14.52 35.23 -34.81
CA ASN A 688 15.01 36.54 -34.34
C ASN A 688 16.22 36.38 -33.38
N PRO A 689 17.39 36.98 -33.66
CA PRO A 689 18.59 36.83 -32.84
C PRO A 689 18.81 38.07 -31.96
N VAL A 690 18.18 38.17 -30.78
CA VAL A 690 18.68 39.08 -29.73
C VAL A 690 18.32 38.53 -28.34
N ALA A 691 19.34 38.50 -27.48
CA ALA A 691 19.39 38.24 -26.03
C ALA A 691 19.87 36.84 -25.61
N ASP A 692 21.07 36.83 -25.04
CA ASP A 692 21.86 35.72 -24.51
C ASP A 692 21.19 34.94 -23.37
N GLY A 693 20.17 34.16 -23.70
CA GLY A 693 19.81 32.98 -22.92
C GLY A 693 20.28 31.75 -23.69
N ARG A 694 21.19 30.94 -23.11
CA ARG A 694 21.37 29.57 -23.59
C ARG A 694 19.97 28.95 -23.75
N PRO A 695 19.67 28.26 -24.86
CA PRO A 695 18.38 27.63 -25.03
C PRO A 695 18.16 26.68 -23.84
N LEU A 696 17.30 27.09 -22.91
CA LEU A 696 16.96 26.21 -21.80
C LEU A 696 16.23 25.01 -22.40
N PRO A 697 16.74 23.79 -22.19
CA PRO A 697 16.06 22.61 -22.63
C PRO A 697 14.67 22.56 -21.98
N ARG A 698 13.61 22.94 -22.71
CA ARG A 698 12.22 22.66 -22.29
C ARG A 698 12.01 21.15 -22.21
N THR A 699 11.96 20.61 -21.00
CA THR A 699 11.62 19.22 -20.70
C THR A 699 10.24 18.96 -21.29
N ARG A 700 10.17 17.98 -22.21
CA ARG A 700 8.89 17.47 -22.74
C ARG A 700 8.42 16.39 -21.78
N ASP A 701 7.11 16.37 -21.57
CA ASP A 701 6.36 15.50 -20.65
C ASP A 701 6.51 13.97 -20.86
N HIS A 702 7.45 13.48 -21.67
CA HIS A 702 7.59 12.07 -22.00
C HIS A 702 8.71 11.33 -21.24
N CYS A 703 9.52 12.04 -20.44
CA CYS A 703 10.43 11.48 -19.45
C CYS A 703 10.51 12.46 -18.28
N VAL A 704 10.20 12.04 -17.06
CA VAL A 704 9.87 12.95 -15.95
C VAL A 704 11.01 13.92 -15.60
N VAL A 705 10.58 15.13 -15.27
CA VAL A 705 11.25 16.34 -14.76
C VAL A 705 12.41 16.06 -13.77
N PRO A 706 13.53 16.80 -13.86
CA PRO A 706 14.52 16.79 -12.78
C PRO A 706 13.92 17.39 -11.51
N ALA A 707 14.13 16.74 -10.37
CA ALA A 707 14.03 17.39 -9.09
C ALA A 707 15.12 18.46 -9.01
N GLU A 708 14.77 19.72 -9.19
CA GLU A 708 15.63 20.84 -8.77
C GLU A 708 15.10 21.35 -7.44
N GLY A 709 15.95 21.24 -6.42
CA GLY A 709 15.78 21.97 -5.17
C GLY A 709 16.10 23.44 -5.38
N GLU A 710 15.23 24.29 -4.85
CA GLU A 710 15.51 25.25 -3.77
C GLU A 710 14.19 25.73 -3.17
#